data_AF-A0A938SCP7-F1
#
_entry.id   AF-A0A938SCP7-F1
#
_cell.length_a   1.000
_cell.length_b   1.000
_cell.length_c   1.000
_cell.angle_alpha   90.00
_cell.angle_beta   90.00
_cell.angle_gamma   90.00
#
_symmetry.space_group_name_H-M   'P 1'
#
loop_
_entity.id
_entity.type
_entity.pdbx_description
1 polymer ?
#
loop_
_entity_poly.entity_id
_entity_poly.type
_entity_poly.pdbx_seq_one_letter_code
_entity_poly.pdbx_strand_id
1 'polypeptide(L)'
;MPPKETSPAAQDVKAMADALVAQAREAAAIFTQYNQEQVDQIVFAAAKAGAARRIELARMAVEETGMGVFEDKVLKNLFATEYVYNDIRHARTVELIHDCPETGIMEFAEPLGVILGVTPVTNPTSTTMFKSLISLKTRNAIVFSFSRNSLRCSIEAAKTIYEAALAAGAPDYCIRWVENPSRELTQALMTHPNISLILATGGMGLVQAAYASGTPAIGVGPGNVPAYVHETADINSAVNDILLSKTFDNGVICASEQAVLVDAKIKDAVVARFESQGAYFLSPKEIAKVEAVAIDLEKGGMSPKVVGQPPQRIAELAGITIPDETRALIARLKGVGDQYPLSREKLCPILGFYVVRNLEEAVNLCTDLMHFGGLGHTASVFSQDPKVIQEFAGTLNAGRIIVNSPSSQGAIGDLYNRIHPSLTLGCGAGGKNITTDNVTVSHLVNIKRVTKRMVDMKWFRVPPRIYFEPGSLDTFFTHEIKDMGVKRAMIVCSGSAVRLGSTARLEKYLHDAGIATGIFSDVQADPTVETVTKGAEAMKKFEPDLIIALGGGSPIDAAKAMWLFYEHPEISFDELRLRFMDIRKRVVPFPALGQKAQLIAIPTTSGTGSEVTAFSVVTDAKTGTKYPLADYAMTPHVAIIDPNLTMTVPAAVTADTGMDVLAHAVEAYVSVVASDYT
;
A
#
# COMPACT_ATOMS: atom_id res chain seq x y z
N MET A 1 21.95 5.30 41.70
CA MET A 1 22.10 3.84 41.90
C MET A 1 23.38 3.42 41.19
N PRO A 2 24.33 2.77 41.86
CA PRO A 2 25.48 2.19 41.16
C PRO A 2 24.99 1.10 40.19
N PRO A 3 25.66 0.86 39.06
CA PRO A 3 25.29 -0.20 38.15
C PRO A 3 25.39 -1.54 38.89
N LYS A 4 24.31 -2.32 38.88
CA LYS A 4 24.29 -3.70 39.40
C LYS A 4 25.41 -4.48 38.71
N GLU A 5 26.37 -4.97 39.47
CA GLU A 5 27.37 -5.91 38.99
C GLU A 5 26.66 -7.10 38.33
N THR A 6 26.94 -7.31 37.05
CA THR A 6 26.42 -8.42 36.26
C THR A 6 27.19 -9.69 36.64
N SER A 7 26.49 -10.83 36.76
CA SER A 7 27.12 -12.10 37.14
C SER A 7 28.18 -12.55 36.12
N PRO A 8 29.21 -13.33 36.52
CA PRO A 8 30.28 -13.77 35.62
C PRO A 8 29.80 -14.47 34.35
N ALA A 9 28.73 -15.28 34.44
CA ALA A 9 28.11 -15.95 33.30
C ALA A 9 27.38 -14.98 32.35
N ALA A 10 26.85 -13.87 32.85
CA ALA A 10 26.23 -12.84 32.02
C ALA A 10 27.27 -11.96 31.30
N GLN A 11 28.45 -11.76 31.92
CA GLN A 11 29.58 -11.07 31.28
C GLN A 11 30.14 -11.88 30.11
N ASP A 12 30.21 -13.21 30.24
CA ASP A 12 30.66 -14.12 29.17
C ASP A 12 29.71 -14.08 27.95
N VAL A 13 28.39 -14.18 28.18
CA VAL A 13 27.39 -14.12 27.10
C VAL A 13 27.45 -12.80 26.32
N LYS A 14 27.60 -11.67 27.03
CA LYS A 14 27.70 -10.36 26.38
C LYS A 14 28.97 -10.26 25.54
N ALA A 15 30.13 -10.68 26.07
CA ALA A 15 31.39 -10.67 25.34
C ALA A 15 31.32 -11.53 24.06
N MET A 16 30.66 -12.69 24.11
CA MET A 16 30.41 -13.53 22.94
C MET A 16 29.55 -12.82 21.88
N ALA A 17 28.45 -12.17 22.30
CA ALA A 17 27.59 -11.41 21.39
C ALA A 17 28.36 -10.25 20.73
N ASP A 18 29.10 -9.47 21.54
CA ASP A 18 29.89 -8.34 21.09
C ASP A 18 30.95 -8.77 20.06
N ALA A 19 31.62 -9.91 20.29
CA ALA A 19 32.62 -10.45 19.37
C ALA A 19 32.02 -10.88 18.02
N LEU A 20 30.91 -11.61 18.03
CA LEU A 20 30.22 -12.06 16.80
C LEU A 20 29.73 -10.87 15.97
N VAL A 21 29.15 -9.87 16.62
CA VAL A 21 28.60 -8.70 15.92
C VAL A 21 29.71 -7.76 15.46
N ALA A 22 30.82 -7.63 16.20
CA ALA A 22 31.96 -6.82 15.77
C ALA A 22 32.56 -7.33 14.45
N GLN A 23 32.76 -8.65 14.32
CA GLN A 23 33.22 -9.29 13.09
C GLN A 23 32.26 -9.04 11.92
N ALA A 24 30.97 -9.28 12.12
CA ALA A 24 29.96 -9.08 11.08
C ALA A 24 29.83 -7.59 10.69
N ARG A 25 30.02 -6.66 11.63
CA ARG A 25 29.97 -5.22 11.36
C ARG A 25 31.15 -4.77 10.49
N GLU A 26 32.35 -5.29 10.75
CA GLU A 26 33.52 -5.05 9.92
C GLU A 26 33.29 -5.58 8.49
N ALA A 27 32.77 -6.81 8.37
CA ALA A 27 32.38 -7.39 7.10
C ALA A 27 31.37 -6.52 6.33
N ALA A 28 30.30 -6.08 6.99
CA ALA A 28 29.28 -5.21 6.40
C ALA A 28 29.87 -3.86 5.94
N ALA A 29 30.78 -3.28 6.73
CA ALA A 29 31.46 -2.03 6.36
C ALA A 29 32.32 -2.21 5.10
N ILE A 30 33.09 -3.29 4.98
CA ILE A 30 33.86 -3.61 3.77
C ILE A 30 32.91 -3.82 2.58
N PHE A 31 31.79 -4.52 2.80
CA PHE A 31 30.84 -4.87 1.74
C PHE A 31 30.19 -3.65 1.08
N THR A 32 30.12 -2.50 1.78
CA THR A 32 29.60 -1.24 1.22
C THR A 32 30.43 -0.72 0.03
N GLN A 33 31.69 -1.12 -0.08
CA GLN A 33 32.61 -0.70 -1.14
C GLN A 33 32.44 -1.50 -2.45
N TYR A 34 31.61 -2.54 -2.43
CA TYR A 34 31.47 -3.46 -3.55
C TYR A 34 30.48 -2.92 -4.56
N ASN A 35 30.82 -3.05 -5.84
CA ASN A 35 29.92 -2.72 -6.94
C ASN A 35 28.87 -3.84 -7.18
N GLN A 36 27.88 -3.58 -8.03
CA GLN A 36 26.80 -4.53 -8.31
C GLN A 36 27.32 -5.86 -8.87
N GLU A 37 28.30 -5.83 -9.78
CA GLU A 37 28.84 -7.03 -10.43
C GLU A 37 29.56 -7.94 -9.43
N GLN A 38 30.35 -7.38 -8.52
CA GLN A 38 31.02 -8.14 -7.45
C GLN A 38 30.01 -8.80 -6.53
N VAL A 39 28.97 -8.07 -6.12
CA VAL A 39 27.87 -8.62 -5.31
C VAL A 39 27.17 -9.76 -6.06
N ASP A 40 26.87 -9.57 -7.33
CA ASP A 40 26.16 -10.57 -8.15
C ASP A 40 26.98 -11.85 -8.35
N GLN A 41 28.31 -11.73 -8.51
CA GLN A 41 29.22 -12.87 -8.58
C GLN A 41 29.26 -13.66 -7.27
N ILE A 42 29.32 -12.98 -6.12
CA ILE A 42 29.28 -13.59 -4.80
C ILE A 42 27.97 -14.37 -4.61
N VAL A 43 26.84 -13.73 -4.90
CA VAL A 43 25.51 -14.34 -4.73
C VAL A 43 25.32 -15.53 -5.68
N PHE A 44 25.81 -15.45 -6.91
CA PHE A 44 25.79 -16.57 -7.85
C PHE A 44 26.60 -17.77 -7.33
N ALA A 45 27.83 -17.54 -6.87
CA ALA A 45 28.69 -18.60 -6.32
C ALA A 45 28.05 -19.26 -5.09
N ALA A 46 27.51 -18.46 -4.18
CA ALA A 46 26.75 -18.89 -3.01
C ALA A 46 25.54 -19.76 -3.40
N ALA A 47 24.69 -19.29 -4.31
CA ALA A 47 23.50 -20.02 -4.75
C ALA A 47 23.85 -21.35 -5.41
N LYS A 48 24.88 -21.35 -6.28
CA LYS A 48 25.39 -22.56 -6.95
C LYS A 48 25.88 -23.60 -5.94
N ALA A 49 26.64 -23.18 -4.93
CA ALA A 49 27.17 -24.09 -3.91
C ALA A 49 26.06 -24.73 -3.06
N GLY A 50 25.08 -23.92 -2.63
CA GLY A 50 23.90 -24.43 -1.93
C GLY A 50 23.10 -25.43 -2.77
N ALA A 51 22.83 -25.09 -4.04
CA ALA A 51 22.11 -25.97 -4.96
C ALA A 51 22.86 -27.28 -5.22
N ALA A 52 24.20 -27.26 -5.30
CA ALA A 52 25.03 -28.44 -5.47
C ALA A 52 24.97 -29.39 -4.25
N ARG A 53 24.96 -28.85 -3.03
CA ARG A 53 24.91 -29.63 -1.78
C ARG A 53 23.51 -29.92 -1.24
N ARG A 54 22.45 -29.58 -1.99
CA ARG A 54 21.04 -29.77 -1.59
C ARG A 54 20.70 -31.16 -1.04
N ILE A 55 21.31 -32.21 -1.60
CA ILE A 55 21.08 -33.62 -1.25
C ILE A 55 21.68 -33.93 0.12
N GLU A 56 22.94 -33.56 0.33
CA GLU A 56 23.66 -33.79 1.58
C GLU A 56 23.01 -33.02 2.74
N LEU A 57 22.72 -31.74 2.52
CA LEU A 57 22.09 -30.88 3.54
C LEU A 57 20.67 -31.35 3.91
N ALA A 58 19.91 -31.89 2.94
CA ALA A 58 18.60 -32.48 3.20
C ALA A 58 18.71 -33.72 4.10
N ARG A 59 19.69 -34.59 3.81
CA ARG A 59 19.95 -35.79 4.63
C ARG A 59 20.29 -35.42 6.07
N MET A 60 21.23 -34.49 6.25
CA MET A 60 21.61 -34.02 7.58
C MET A 60 20.43 -33.45 8.35
N ALA A 61 19.54 -32.71 7.68
CA ALA A 61 18.36 -32.14 8.32
C ALA A 61 17.37 -33.24 8.77
N VAL A 62 17.10 -34.26 7.95
CA VAL A 62 16.24 -35.39 8.36
C VAL A 62 16.87 -36.18 9.51
N GLU A 63 18.16 -36.52 9.42
CA GLU A 63 18.86 -37.29 10.44
C GLU A 63 18.95 -36.57 11.79
N GLU A 64 19.21 -35.26 11.78
CA GLU A 64 19.34 -34.46 13.00
C GLU A 64 17.98 -34.15 13.65
N THR A 65 16.98 -33.77 12.84
CA THR A 65 15.68 -33.33 13.37
C THR A 65 14.70 -34.47 13.61
N GLY A 66 14.85 -35.58 12.89
CA GLY A 66 13.87 -36.66 12.83
C GLY A 66 12.53 -36.26 12.19
N MET A 67 12.49 -35.15 11.43
CA MET A 67 11.27 -34.58 10.86
C MET A 67 11.29 -34.58 9.34
N GLY A 68 10.13 -34.88 8.74
CA GLY A 68 9.86 -34.67 7.33
C GLY A 68 10.32 -35.80 6.41
N VAL A 69 10.46 -35.48 5.12
CA VAL A 69 10.77 -36.41 4.03
C VAL A 69 12.03 -35.94 3.33
N PHE A 70 12.97 -36.86 3.09
CA PHE A 70 14.27 -36.55 2.52
C PHE A 70 14.16 -35.86 1.15
N GLU A 71 13.40 -36.44 0.24
CA GLU A 71 13.17 -35.95 -1.11
C GLU A 71 12.56 -34.54 -1.11
N ASP A 72 11.60 -34.28 -0.22
CA ASP A 72 10.96 -32.97 -0.10
C ASP A 72 11.92 -31.92 0.46
N LYS A 73 12.81 -32.29 1.40
CA LYS A 73 13.87 -31.38 1.85
C LYS A 73 14.90 -31.08 0.76
N VAL A 74 15.16 -32.02 -0.15
CA VAL A 74 15.99 -31.75 -1.34
C VAL A 74 15.33 -30.67 -2.20
N LEU A 75 14.02 -30.76 -2.44
CA LEU A 75 13.26 -29.77 -3.20
C LEU A 75 13.22 -28.41 -2.48
N LYS A 76 13.07 -28.39 -1.15
CA LYS A 76 13.12 -27.15 -0.35
C LYS A 76 14.47 -26.46 -0.42
N ASN A 77 15.56 -27.23 -0.42
CA ASN A 77 16.91 -26.69 -0.58
C ASN A 77 17.12 -26.13 -2.00
N LEU A 78 16.58 -26.81 -3.02
CA LEU A 78 16.61 -26.32 -4.40
C LEU A 78 15.80 -25.02 -4.54
N PHE A 79 14.60 -24.96 -3.94
CA PHE A 79 13.78 -23.75 -3.89
C PHE A 79 14.54 -22.59 -3.23
N ALA A 80 15.10 -22.81 -2.05
CA ALA A 80 15.82 -21.78 -1.29
C ALA A 80 17.11 -21.26 -1.96
N THR A 81 17.57 -21.92 -3.02
CA THR A 81 18.78 -21.56 -3.76
C THR A 81 18.45 -21.10 -5.17
N GLU A 82 17.95 -21.98 -6.02
CA GLU A 82 17.74 -21.70 -7.44
C GLU A 82 16.58 -20.73 -7.70
N TYR A 83 15.41 -20.94 -7.07
CA TYR A 83 14.26 -20.05 -7.25
C TYR A 83 14.53 -18.68 -6.62
N VAL A 84 15.04 -18.65 -5.39
CA VAL A 84 15.45 -17.41 -4.72
C VAL A 84 16.49 -16.65 -5.53
N TYR A 85 17.51 -17.33 -6.07
CA TYR A 85 18.52 -16.68 -6.91
C TYR A 85 17.90 -16.08 -8.18
N ASN A 86 17.01 -16.81 -8.86
CA ASN A 86 16.37 -16.31 -10.08
C ASN A 86 15.47 -15.09 -9.84
N ASP A 87 14.82 -15.00 -8.68
CA ASP A 87 14.06 -13.81 -8.28
C ASP A 87 14.97 -12.59 -8.07
N ILE A 88 16.12 -12.77 -7.40
CA ILE A 88 16.94 -11.65 -6.93
C ILE A 88 18.11 -11.28 -7.86
N ARG A 89 18.48 -12.14 -8.82
CA ARG A 89 19.70 -11.96 -9.64
C ARG A 89 19.76 -10.62 -10.37
N HIS A 90 18.62 -10.09 -10.81
CA HIS A 90 18.54 -8.82 -11.53
C HIS A 90 18.15 -7.62 -10.67
N ALA A 91 17.93 -7.82 -9.37
CA ALA A 91 17.63 -6.72 -8.46
C ALA A 91 18.83 -5.77 -8.37
N ARG A 92 18.60 -4.47 -8.58
CA ARG A 92 19.61 -3.43 -8.33
C ARG A 92 19.60 -3.10 -6.84
N THR A 93 20.73 -3.33 -6.20
CA THR A 93 20.89 -3.23 -4.74
C THR A 93 22.13 -2.45 -4.34
N VAL A 94 22.82 -1.85 -5.32
CA VAL A 94 24.05 -1.07 -5.15
C VAL A 94 23.87 0.34 -5.73
N GLU A 95 24.22 1.35 -4.93
CA GLU A 95 24.24 2.76 -5.32
C GLU A 95 22.92 3.23 -5.95
N LEU A 96 22.96 3.93 -7.09
CA LEU A 96 21.80 4.48 -7.79
C LEU A 96 20.98 3.34 -8.41
N ILE A 97 19.77 3.14 -7.88
CA ILE A 97 18.87 2.07 -8.34
C ILE A 97 17.71 2.59 -9.18
N HIS A 98 17.42 3.89 -9.13
CA HIS A 98 16.38 4.55 -9.91
C HIS A 98 16.69 6.05 -10.06
N ASP A 99 16.51 6.59 -11.26
CA ASP A 99 16.65 8.01 -11.58
C ASP A 99 15.46 8.42 -12.44
N CYS A 100 14.65 9.35 -11.95
CA CYS A 100 13.51 9.92 -12.65
C CYS A 100 13.72 11.43 -12.83
N PRO A 101 14.32 11.87 -13.95
CA PRO A 101 14.56 13.27 -14.25
C PRO A 101 13.29 14.13 -14.26
N GLU A 102 12.14 13.54 -14.64
CA GLU A 102 10.86 14.23 -14.76
C GLU A 102 10.33 14.69 -13.39
N THR A 103 10.53 13.89 -12.36
CA THR A 103 10.18 14.24 -10.97
C THR A 103 11.34 14.87 -10.22
N GLY A 104 12.56 14.78 -10.77
CA GLY A 104 13.78 15.22 -10.11
C GLY A 104 14.20 14.34 -8.93
N ILE A 105 13.75 13.08 -8.90
CA ILE A 105 14.00 12.13 -7.79
C ILE A 105 14.99 11.06 -8.25
N MET A 106 16.07 10.90 -7.48
CA MET A 106 16.99 9.77 -7.56
C MET A 106 16.87 8.92 -6.31
N GLU A 107 16.92 7.60 -6.45
CA GLU A 107 16.86 6.64 -5.34
C GLU A 107 18.15 5.81 -5.28
N PHE A 108 18.75 5.76 -4.09
CA PHE A 108 19.97 5.01 -3.80
C PHE A 108 19.69 3.88 -2.80
N ALA A 109 20.24 2.70 -3.09
CA ALA A 109 20.21 1.54 -2.20
C ALA A 109 21.32 1.62 -1.14
N GLU A 110 20.94 1.62 0.14
CA GLU A 110 21.85 1.58 1.27
C GLU A 110 21.66 0.27 2.08
N PRO A 111 22.72 -0.53 2.30
CA PRO A 111 22.63 -1.72 3.15
C PRO A 111 22.23 -1.33 4.57
N LEU A 112 21.52 -2.22 5.27
CA LEU A 112 21.12 -2.00 6.66
C LEU A 112 22.31 -2.14 7.62
N GLY A 113 23.24 -3.06 7.35
CA GLY A 113 24.37 -3.39 8.19
C GLY A 113 24.40 -4.86 8.59
N VAL A 114 24.25 -5.16 9.89
CA VAL A 114 24.28 -6.53 10.41
C VAL A 114 22.86 -7.03 10.66
N ILE A 115 22.51 -8.16 10.07
CA ILE A 115 21.21 -8.83 10.24
C ILE A 115 21.36 -9.98 11.24
N LEU A 116 20.42 -10.11 12.18
CA LEU A 116 20.27 -11.30 13.01
C LEU A 116 19.26 -12.25 12.35
N GLY A 117 19.74 -13.40 11.86
CA GLY A 117 18.91 -14.44 11.29
C GLY A 117 18.53 -15.51 12.32
N VAL A 118 17.24 -15.66 12.62
CA VAL A 118 16.76 -16.80 13.42
C VAL A 118 16.04 -17.80 12.52
N THR A 119 16.34 -19.10 12.69
CA THR A 119 15.77 -20.17 11.83
C THR A 119 14.94 -21.19 12.63
N PRO A 120 13.91 -21.78 12.00
CA PRO A 120 13.09 -22.80 12.64
C PRO A 120 13.70 -24.21 12.47
N VAL A 121 13.32 -25.14 13.35
CA VAL A 121 13.72 -26.56 13.26
C VAL A 121 13.10 -27.29 12.06
N THR A 122 11.98 -26.78 11.53
CA THR A 122 11.24 -27.39 10.40
C THR A 122 11.90 -27.16 9.05
N ASN A 123 12.54 -26.01 8.87
CA ASN A 123 13.17 -25.55 7.63
C ASN A 123 14.62 -25.09 7.89
N PRO A 124 15.49 -25.90 8.50
CA PRO A 124 16.74 -25.41 9.07
C PRO A 124 17.74 -24.99 7.99
N THR A 125 18.01 -25.88 7.03
CA THR A 125 18.99 -25.67 5.97
C THR A 125 18.48 -24.71 4.91
N SER A 126 17.25 -24.91 4.44
CA SER A 126 16.63 -24.07 3.40
C SER A 126 16.46 -22.61 3.86
N THR A 127 15.98 -22.35 5.07
CA THR A 127 15.85 -20.97 5.59
C THR A 127 17.21 -20.30 5.78
N THR A 128 18.22 -21.06 6.21
CA THR A 128 19.59 -20.56 6.34
C THR A 128 20.12 -20.09 4.99
N MET A 129 20.04 -20.93 3.95
CA MET A 129 20.50 -20.56 2.61
C MET A 129 19.72 -19.38 2.03
N PHE A 130 18.39 -19.39 2.13
CA PHE A 130 17.54 -18.29 1.68
C PHE A 130 17.96 -16.95 2.31
N LYS A 131 18.08 -16.90 3.65
CA LYS A 131 18.45 -15.67 4.37
C LYS A 131 19.86 -15.21 4.03
N SER A 132 20.80 -16.14 3.86
CA SER A 132 22.16 -15.80 3.40
C SER A 132 22.14 -15.14 2.03
N LEU A 133 21.42 -15.71 1.05
CA LEU A 133 21.40 -15.18 -0.32
C LEU A 133 20.83 -13.77 -0.39
N ILE A 134 19.68 -13.51 0.24
CA ILE A 134 19.07 -12.18 0.22
C ILE A 134 19.90 -11.14 1.00
N SER A 135 20.60 -11.55 2.05
CA SER A 135 21.49 -10.67 2.83
C SER A 135 22.75 -10.30 2.05
N LEU A 136 23.39 -11.29 1.41
CA LEU A 136 24.56 -11.07 0.54
C LEU A 136 24.20 -10.16 -0.63
N LYS A 137 23.06 -10.39 -1.30
CA LYS A 137 22.61 -9.58 -2.43
C LYS A 137 22.38 -8.11 -2.07
N THR A 138 22.16 -7.81 -0.80
CA THR A 138 21.93 -6.46 -0.30
C THR A 138 23.14 -5.88 0.44
N ARG A 139 24.32 -6.51 0.34
CA ARG A 139 25.57 -6.09 1.01
C ARG A 139 25.46 -6.03 2.55
N ASN A 140 24.59 -6.85 3.12
CA ASN A 140 24.49 -7.01 4.57
C ASN A 140 25.33 -8.20 5.03
N ALA A 141 25.91 -8.08 6.22
CA ALA A 141 26.41 -9.26 6.94
C ALA A 141 25.28 -9.89 7.75
N ILE A 142 25.32 -11.20 7.96
CA ILE A 142 24.30 -11.91 8.74
C ILE A 142 24.94 -12.76 9.85
N VAL A 143 24.39 -12.65 11.05
CA VAL A 143 24.70 -13.50 12.20
C VAL A 143 23.51 -14.41 12.46
N PHE A 144 23.71 -15.72 12.47
CA PHE A 144 22.65 -16.68 12.73
C PHE A 144 22.58 -17.13 14.19
N SER A 145 21.36 -17.20 14.73
CA SER A 145 21.04 -17.99 15.93
C SER A 145 20.16 -19.17 15.54
N PHE A 146 20.70 -20.37 15.68
CA PHE A 146 20.05 -21.61 15.28
C PHE A 146 19.37 -22.33 16.45
N SER A 147 18.35 -23.13 16.13
CA SER A 147 17.76 -24.06 17.10
C SER A 147 18.76 -25.16 17.48
N ARG A 148 18.79 -25.54 18.76
CA ARG A 148 19.60 -26.67 19.26
C ARG A 148 19.26 -28.01 18.58
N ASN A 149 18.02 -28.17 18.12
CA ASN A 149 17.53 -29.41 17.51
C ASN A 149 17.83 -29.51 16.02
N SER A 150 18.50 -28.52 15.43
CA SER A 150 18.87 -28.48 14.01
C SER A 150 20.19 -27.73 13.80
N LEU A 151 21.06 -27.76 14.80
CA LEU A 151 22.23 -26.91 14.88
C LEU A 151 23.27 -27.30 13.84
N ARG A 152 23.58 -28.59 13.73
CA ARG A 152 24.65 -29.10 12.87
C ARG A 152 24.31 -28.91 11.40
N CYS A 153 23.10 -29.26 10.98
CA CYS A 153 22.66 -29.09 9.60
C CYS A 153 22.57 -27.60 9.22
N SER A 154 22.14 -26.73 10.13
CA SER A 154 22.08 -25.28 9.88
C SER A 154 23.46 -24.66 9.77
N ILE A 155 24.40 -25.03 10.64
CA ILE A 155 25.81 -24.60 10.55
C ILE A 155 26.42 -25.05 9.22
N GLU A 156 26.19 -26.30 8.81
CA GLU A 156 26.75 -26.81 7.56
C GLU A 156 26.17 -26.09 6.33
N ALA A 157 24.89 -25.72 6.36
CA ALA A 157 24.28 -24.89 5.32
C ALA A 157 24.90 -23.47 5.30
N ALA A 158 25.02 -22.81 6.45
CA ALA A 158 25.64 -21.49 6.53
C ALA A 158 27.11 -21.51 6.07
N LYS A 159 27.87 -22.53 6.50
CA LYS A 159 29.26 -22.76 6.13
C LYS A 159 29.42 -22.96 4.61
N THR A 160 28.54 -23.78 4.00
CA THR A 160 28.53 -23.99 2.54
C THR A 160 28.41 -22.66 1.79
N ILE A 161 27.46 -21.82 2.19
CA ILE A 161 27.23 -20.53 1.54
C ILE A 161 28.38 -19.57 1.82
N TYR A 162 28.88 -19.54 3.06
CA TYR A 162 29.99 -18.69 3.48
C TYR A 162 31.27 -18.98 2.71
N GLU A 163 31.71 -20.24 2.65
CA GLU A 163 32.95 -20.63 1.97
C GLU A 163 32.89 -20.32 0.47
N ALA A 164 31.73 -20.54 -0.17
CA ALA A 164 31.52 -20.18 -1.57
C ALA A 164 31.52 -18.67 -1.80
N ALA A 165 30.91 -17.90 -0.89
CA ALA A 165 30.93 -16.45 -0.94
C ALA A 165 32.35 -15.90 -0.78
N LEU A 166 33.13 -16.40 0.19
CA LEU A 166 34.53 -16.02 0.40
C LEU A 166 35.40 -16.33 -0.83
N ALA A 167 35.24 -17.52 -1.41
CA ALA A 167 35.98 -17.91 -2.61
C ALA A 167 35.67 -17.01 -3.82
N ALA A 168 34.47 -16.41 -3.85
CA ALA A 168 34.05 -15.42 -4.84
C ALA A 168 34.41 -13.97 -4.47
N GLY A 169 35.13 -13.77 -3.37
CA GLY A 169 35.65 -12.47 -2.94
C GLY A 169 34.80 -11.74 -1.91
N ALA A 170 33.83 -12.39 -1.25
CA ALA A 170 33.09 -11.77 -0.15
C ALA A 170 34.01 -11.46 1.05
N PRO A 171 33.69 -10.44 1.88
CA PRO A 171 34.47 -10.16 3.09
C PRO A 171 34.43 -11.31 4.09
N ASP A 172 35.53 -11.49 4.82
CA ASP A 172 35.56 -12.36 5.99
C ASP A 172 34.41 -12.02 6.94
N TYR A 173 33.79 -13.04 7.51
CA TYR A 173 32.69 -12.92 8.46
C TYR A 173 31.40 -12.29 7.90
N CYS A 174 31.22 -12.23 6.58
CA CYS A 174 29.94 -11.81 5.97
C CYS A 174 28.76 -12.72 6.38
N ILE A 175 29.05 -13.97 6.77
CA ILE A 175 28.11 -14.89 7.41
C ILE A 175 28.77 -15.44 8.68
N ARG A 176 28.09 -15.27 9.82
CA ARG A 176 28.48 -15.82 11.13
C ARG A 176 27.33 -16.57 11.76
N TRP A 177 27.62 -17.37 12.77
CA TRP A 177 26.61 -18.08 13.55
C TRP A 177 27.07 -18.31 14.99
N VAL A 178 26.11 -18.58 15.86
CA VAL A 178 26.34 -19.00 17.23
C VAL A 178 26.64 -20.50 17.28
N GLU A 179 27.82 -20.89 17.75
CA GLU A 179 28.21 -22.30 17.88
C GLU A 179 27.50 -23.01 19.04
N ASN A 180 27.31 -22.31 20.16
CA ASN A 180 26.68 -22.85 21.37
C ASN A 180 25.46 -21.99 21.74
N PRO A 181 24.27 -22.23 21.16
CA PRO A 181 23.12 -21.36 21.34
C PRO A 181 22.52 -21.48 22.75
N SER A 182 22.31 -20.34 23.39
CA SER A 182 21.54 -20.18 24.62
C SER A 182 20.44 -19.12 24.43
N ARG A 183 19.45 -19.13 25.31
CA ARG A 183 18.36 -18.14 25.27
C ARG A 183 18.92 -16.75 25.59
N GLU A 184 19.83 -16.70 26.54
CA GLU A 184 20.51 -15.51 27.02
C GLU A 184 21.34 -14.88 25.89
N LEU A 185 22.09 -15.69 25.13
CA LEU A 185 22.88 -15.20 23.99
C LEU A 185 22.00 -14.72 22.83
N THR A 186 20.92 -15.45 22.53
CA THR A 186 19.97 -15.01 21.51
C THR A 186 19.33 -13.67 21.89
N GLN A 187 18.93 -13.50 23.16
CA GLN A 187 18.40 -12.24 23.66
C GLN A 187 19.43 -11.12 23.59
N ALA A 188 20.68 -11.40 24.00
CA ALA A 188 21.77 -10.43 23.93
C ALA A 188 21.99 -9.93 22.49
N LEU A 189 22.00 -10.85 21.51
CA LEU A 189 22.07 -10.50 20.09
C LEU A 189 20.88 -9.66 19.62
N MET A 190 19.65 -10.02 20.00
CA MET A 190 18.44 -9.27 19.60
C MET A 190 18.46 -7.81 20.09
N THR A 191 19.05 -7.55 21.25
CA THR A 191 19.15 -6.21 21.86
C THR A 191 20.49 -5.52 21.58
N HIS A 192 21.38 -6.14 20.80
CA HIS A 192 22.72 -5.62 20.60
C HIS A 192 22.68 -4.37 19.69
N PRO A 193 23.35 -3.26 20.06
CA PRO A 193 23.17 -1.96 19.38
C PRO A 193 23.65 -1.91 17.93
N ASN A 194 24.51 -2.86 17.52
CA ASN A 194 25.00 -2.95 16.15
C ASN A 194 24.26 -4.00 15.28
N ILE A 195 23.16 -4.60 15.77
CA ILE A 195 22.24 -5.35 14.90
C ILE A 195 21.25 -4.33 14.31
N SER A 196 21.16 -4.30 12.98
CA SER A 196 20.31 -3.36 12.24
C SER A 196 18.91 -3.90 12.00
N LEU A 197 18.77 -5.23 11.88
CA LEU A 197 17.49 -5.89 11.61
C LEU A 197 17.49 -7.32 12.15
N ILE A 198 16.35 -7.77 12.68
CA ILE A 198 16.12 -9.17 13.05
C ILE A 198 15.18 -9.82 12.04
N LEU A 199 15.61 -10.90 11.40
CA LEU A 199 14.73 -11.80 10.64
C LEU A 199 14.31 -12.97 11.53
N ALA A 200 13.15 -12.85 12.17
CA ALA A 200 12.66 -13.80 13.17
C ALA A 200 11.71 -14.85 12.55
N THR A 201 12.27 -15.99 12.12
CA THR A 201 11.48 -17.12 11.62
C THR A 201 11.47 -18.22 12.67
N GLY A 202 10.39 -18.33 13.44
CA GLY A 202 10.26 -19.28 14.54
C GLY A 202 8.92 -19.15 15.25
N GLY A 203 8.80 -19.79 16.41
CA GLY A 203 7.56 -19.73 17.19
C GLY A 203 7.24 -18.34 17.75
N MET A 204 5.98 -18.11 18.09
CA MET A 204 5.47 -16.78 18.50
C MET A 204 6.22 -16.14 19.66
N GLY A 205 6.66 -16.91 20.66
CA GLY A 205 7.43 -16.36 21.78
C GLY A 205 8.76 -15.72 21.34
N LEU A 206 9.42 -16.29 20.33
CA LEU A 206 10.65 -15.73 19.75
C LEU A 206 10.35 -14.48 18.92
N VAL A 207 9.29 -14.52 18.10
CA VAL A 207 8.88 -13.36 17.30
C VAL A 207 8.52 -12.18 18.18
N GLN A 208 7.77 -12.41 19.26
CA GLN A 208 7.45 -11.39 20.25
C GLN A 208 8.71 -10.82 20.93
N ALA A 209 9.68 -11.67 21.26
CA ALA A 209 10.96 -11.20 21.82
C ALA A 209 11.75 -10.33 20.84
N ALA A 210 11.72 -10.65 19.54
CA ALA A 210 12.34 -9.84 18.50
C ALA A 210 11.70 -8.46 18.38
N TYR A 211 10.36 -8.37 18.32
CA TYR A 211 9.68 -7.07 18.29
C TYR A 211 9.81 -6.27 19.61
N ALA A 212 10.03 -6.95 20.73
CA ALA A 212 10.26 -6.31 22.02
C ALA A 212 11.73 -5.91 22.27
N SER A 213 12.66 -6.22 21.35
CA SER A 213 14.09 -6.01 21.59
C SER A 213 14.54 -4.56 21.42
N GLY A 214 13.71 -3.70 20.81
CA GLY A 214 14.07 -2.33 20.42
C GLY A 214 14.80 -2.24 19.07
N THR A 215 15.21 -3.38 18.50
CA THR A 215 15.79 -3.47 17.17
C THR A 215 14.67 -3.67 16.14
N PRO A 216 14.72 -3.02 14.95
CA PRO A 216 13.80 -3.32 13.87
C PRO A 216 13.74 -4.84 13.59
N ALA A 217 12.54 -5.38 13.43
CA ALA A 217 12.34 -6.81 13.24
C ALA A 217 11.31 -7.08 12.13
N ILE A 218 11.59 -8.13 11.35
CA ILE A 218 10.63 -8.75 10.45
C ILE A 218 10.41 -10.18 10.96
N GLY A 219 9.28 -10.36 11.61
CA GLY A 219 8.81 -11.64 12.12
C GLY A 219 7.83 -12.35 11.20
N VAL A 220 7.47 -13.56 11.60
CA VAL A 220 6.42 -14.39 11.00
C VAL A 220 5.32 -14.70 12.02
N GLY A 221 4.26 -15.37 11.61
CA GLY A 221 3.24 -15.94 12.48
C GLY A 221 2.99 -17.42 12.19
N PRO A 222 2.18 -18.11 13.03
CA PRO A 222 1.71 -19.47 12.74
C PRO A 222 0.74 -19.48 11.55
N GLY A 223 0.64 -20.61 10.87
CA GLY A 223 -0.27 -20.80 9.74
C GLY A 223 -1.38 -21.80 10.05
N ASN A 224 -2.55 -21.32 10.46
CA ASN A 224 -3.76 -22.14 10.54
C ASN A 224 -4.60 -22.05 9.26
N VAL A 225 -4.05 -22.54 8.15
CA VAL A 225 -4.55 -22.27 6.79
C VAL A 225 -5.87 -23.01 6.50
N PRO A 226 -7.00 -22.31 6.28
CA PRO A 226 -8.21 -22.93 5.77
C PRO A 226 -8.16 -23.07 4.24
N ALA A 227 -8.76 -24.14 3.73
CA ALA A 227 -8.96 -24.42 2.31
C ALA A 227 -10.44 -24.56 1.99
N TYR A 228 -11.03 -23.58 1.32
CA TYR A 228 -12.44 -23.64 0.92
C TYR A 228 -12.57 -24.28 -0.47
N VAL A 229 -13.38 -25.34 -0.59
CA VAL A 229 -13.72 -26.01 -1.83
C VAL A 229 -15.18 -25.73 -2.16
N HIS A 230 -15.38 -24.74 -3.02
CA HIS A 230 -16.69 -24.31 -3.49
C HIS A 230 -17.30 -25.32 -4.48
N GLU A 231 -18.62 -25.34 -4.64
CA GLU A 231 -19.32 -26.25 -5.55
C GLU A 231 -18.88 -26.17 -7.02
N THR A 232 -18.28 -25.06 -7.45
CA THR A 232 -17.74 -24.89 -8.81
C THR A 232 -16.29 -25.37 -8.96
N ALA A 233 -15.64 -25.86 -7.91
CA ALA A 233 -14.27 -26.32 -7.96
C ALA A 233 -14.09 -27.54 -8.86
N ASP A 234 -12.92 -27.64 -9.49
CA ASP A 234 -12.45 -28.93 -10.01
C ASP A 234 -12.00 -29.80 -8.84
N ILE A 235 -12.86 -30.76 -8.46
CA ILE A 235 -12.64 -31.66 -7.32
C ILE A 235 -11.33 -32.46 -7.47
N ASN A 236 -10.95 -32.85 -8.69
CA ASN A 236 -9.77 -33.67 -8.91
C ASN A 236 -8.50 -32.89 -8.60
N SER A 237 -8.40 -31.68 -9.17
CA SER A 237 -7.29 -30.77 -8.95
C SER A 237 -7.26 -30.31 -7.48
N ALA A 238 -8.40 -29.92 -6.91
CA ALA A 238 -8.49 -29.45 -5.54
C ALA A 238 -7.98 -30.48 -4.52
N VAL A 239 -8.45 -31.73 -4.59
CA VAL A 239 -8.00 -32.77 -3.65
C VAL A 239 -6.54 -33.14 -3.86
N ASN A 240 -6.08 -33.21 -5.12
CA ASN A 240 -4.67 -33.47 -5.42
C ASN A 240 -3.76 -32.40 -4.82
N ASP A 241 -4.12 -31.13 -5.00
CA ASP A 241 -3.32 -29.99 -4.56
C ASP A 241 -3.29 -29.84 -3.04
N ILE A 242 -4.44 -30.02 -2.37
CA ILE A 242 -4.52 -30.05 -0.91
C ILE A 242 -3.64 -31.16 -0.35
N LEU A 243 -3.70 -32.37 -0.91
CA LEU A 243 -2.87 -33.48 -0.45
C LEU A 243 -1.39 -33.25 -0.76
N LEU A 244 -1.06 -32.74 -1.95
CA LEU A 244 0.31 -32.40 -2.33
C LEU A 244 0.93 -31.42 -1.34
N SER A 245 0.24 -30.32 -1.03
CA SER A 245 0.70 -29.33 -0.06
C SER A 245 0.76 -29.89 1.37
N LYS A 246 -0.29 -30.56 1.83
CA LYS A 246 -0.36 -31.09 3.21
C LYS A 246 0.70 -32.16 3.48
N THR A 247 1.02 -32.98 2.49
CA THR A 247 1.94 -34.13 2.66
C THR A 247 3.39 -33.77 2.36
N PHE A 248 3.65 -32.64 1.69
CA PHE A 248 5.00 -32.17 1.40
C PHE A 248 5.82 -31.95 2.68
N ASP A 249 6.94 -32.67 2.78
CA ASP A 249 7.84 -32.74 3.93
C ASP A 249 7.07 -33.08 5.23
N ASN A 250 6.06 -33.95 5.12
CA ASN A 250 5.10 -34.28 6.18
C ASN A 250 4.43 -33.05 6.79
N GLY A 251 4.10 -32.04 5.99
CA GLY A 251 3.26 -30.91 6.40
C GLY A 251 3.93 -29.90 7.32
N VAL A 252 5.27 -29.83 7.34
CA VAL A 252 6.02 -28.90 8.20
C VAL A 252 6.08 -27.46 7.68
N ILE A 253 5.58 -27.21 6.46
CA ILE A 253 5.44 -25.85 5.93
C ILE A 253 4.23 -25.19 6.61
N CYS A 254 4.45 -24.02 7.22
CA CYS A 254 3.41 -23.26 7.93
C CYS A 254 2.24 -22.87 7.02
N ALA A 255 2.50 -22.64 5.73
CA ALA A 255 1.45 -22.37 4.75
C ALA A 255 0.64 -23.60 4.31
N SER A 256 0.93 -24.81 4.83
CA SER A 256 0.15 -26.00 4.51
C SER A 256 -1.26 -25.95 5.10
N GLU A 257 -2.22 -26.49 4.37
CA GLU A 257 -3.62 -26.58 4.77
C GLU A 257 -3.74 -27.25 6.14
N GLN A 258 -4.60 -26.70 6.99
CA GLN A 258 -4.91 -27.25 8.32
C GLN A 258 -6.36 -27.71 8.40
N ALA A 259 -7.24 -27.13 7.59
CA ALA A 259 -8.65 -27.47 7.51
C ALA A 259 -9.16 -27.35 6.07
N VAL A 260 -10.04 -28.26 5.67
CA VAL A 260 -10.77 -28.21 4.40
C VAL A 260 -12.24 -27.97 4.70
N LEU A 261 -12.81 -26.93 4.09
CA LEU A 261 -14.22 -26.58 4.16
C LEU A 261 -14.84 -26.88 2.80
N VAL A 262 -15.90 -27.67 2.76
CA VAL A 262 -16.48 -28.15 1.49
C VAL A 262 -17.97 -27.84 1.46
N ASP A 263 -18.45 -27.32 0.33
CA ASP A 263 -19.88 -27.14 0.12
C ASP A 263 -20.64 -28.48 0.21
N ALA A 264 -21.74 -28.49 0.93
CA ALA A 264 -22.55 -29.67 1.20
C ALA A 264 -22.96 -30.44 -0.08
N LYS A 265 -23.16 -29.71 -1.19
CA LYS A 265 -23.55 -30.27 -2.50
C LYS A 265 -22.50 -31.18 -3.12
N ILE A 266 -21.21 -30.92 -2.89
CA ILE A 266 -20.09 -31.69 -3.48
C ILE A 266 -19.34 -32.54 -2.45
N LYS A 267 -19.74 -32.48 -1.17
CA LYS A 267 -19.12 -33.18 -0.04
C LYS A 267 -18.80 -34.65 -0.34
N ASP A 268 -19.78 -35.43 -0.79
CA ASP A 268 -19.58 -36.88 -0.94
C ASP A 268 -18.59 -37.22 -2.07
N ALA A 269 -18.59 -36.42 -3.15
CA ALA A 269 -17.61 -36.54 -4.23
C ALA A 269 -16.19 -36.17 -3.76
N VAL A 270 -16.05 -35.11 -2.94
CA VAL A 270 -14.77 -34.70 -2.36
C VAL A 270 -14.24 -35.76 -1.38
N VAL A 271 -15.08 -36.30 -0.51
CA VAL A 271 -14.71 -37.39 0.43
C VAL A 271 -14.22 -38.61 -0.35
N ALA A 272 -14.99 -39.08 -1.33
CA ALA A 272 -14.61 -40.22 -2.16
C ALA A 272 -13.27 -39.98 -2.89
N ARG A 273 -13.03 -38.74 -3.35
CA ARG A 273 -11.78 -38.39 -4.01
C ARG A 273 -10.60 -38.40 -3.04
N PHE A 274 -10.75 -37.89 -1.82
CA PHE A 274 -9.73 -37.97 -0.77
C PHE A 274 -9.37 -39.42 -0.44
N GLU A 275 -10.37 -40.27 -0.23
CA GLU A 275 -10.17 -41.70 0.05
C GLU A 275 -9.45 -42.41 -1.12
N SER A 276 -9.85 -42.14 -2.36
CA SER A 276 -9.19 -42.69 -3.55
C SER A 276 -7.72 -42.29 -3.71
N GLN A 277 -7.30 -41.20 -3.04
CA GLN A 277 -5.92 -40.70 -3.05
C GLN A 277 -5.16 -41.05 -1.76
N GLY A 278 -5.67 -41.97 -0.94
CA GLY A 278 -4.99 -42.48 0.25
C GLY A 278 -5.18 -41.61 1.50
N ALA A 279 -6.17 -40.73 1.55
CA ALA A 279 -6.53 -40.06 2.80
C ALA A 279 -7.44 -40.95 3.65
N TYR A 280 -7.18 -41.04 4.95
CA TYR A 280 -7.95 -41.85 5.89
C TYR A 280 -8.84 -40.97 6.76
N PHE A 281 -10.16 -41.13 6.65
CA PHE A 281 -11.12 -40.44 7.50
C PHE A 281 -11.27 -41.12 8.85
N LEU A 282 -10.90 -40.42 9.91
CA LEU A 282 -10.95 -40.91 11.29
C LEU A 282 -12.40 -41.04 11.77
N SER A 283 -12.70 -42.11 12.50
CA SER A 283 -13.92 -42.26 13.29
C SER A 283 -13.90 -41.35 14.52
N PRO A 284 -15.05 -41.05 15.15
CA PRO A 284 -15.09 -40.21 16.36
C PRO A 284 -14.19 -40.70 17.51
N LYS A 285 -14.00 -42.02 17.65
CA LYS A 285 -13.12 -42.60 18.67
C LYS A 285 -11.64 -42.41 18.33
N GLU A 286 -11.28 -42.49 17.06
CA GLU A 286 -9.91 -42.27 16.59
C GLU A 286 -9.54 -40.79 16.64
N ILE A 287 -10.49 -39.88 16.33
CA ILE A 287 -10.28 -38.42 16.47
C ILE A 287 -9.81 -38.07 17.88
N ALA A 288 -10.51 -38.54 18.92
CA ALA A 288 -10.14 -38.26 20.31
C ALA A 288 -8.74 -38.78 20.68
N LYS A 289 -8.33 -39.94 20.12
CA LYS A 289 -6.99 -40.51 20.33
C LYS A 289 -5.91 -39.69 19.61
N VAL A 290 -6.18 -39.27 18.37
CA VAL A 290 -5.26 -38.44 17.58
C VAL A 290 -5.12 -37.04 18.19
N GLU A 291 -6.21 -36.46 18.69
CA GLU A 291 -6.22 -35.19 19.43
C GLU A 291 -5.23 -35.19 20.60
N ALA A 292 -5.27 -36.25 21.42
CA ALA A 292 -4.44 -36.38 22.62
C ALA A 292 -2.93 -36.47 22.34
N VAL A 293 -2.53 -36.84 21.11
CA VAL A 293 -1.11 -36.93 20.73
C VAL A 293 -0.66 -35.76 19.87
N ALA A 294 -1.56 -35.19 19.06
CA ALA A 294 -1.24 -34.14 18.10
C ALA A 294 -1.20 -32.75 18.75
N ILE A 295 -1.97 -32.52 19.82
CA ILE A 295 -2.06 -31.22 20.51
C ILE A 295 -1.68 -31.41 21.98
N ASP A 296 -0.76 -30.58 22.47
CA ASP A 296 -0.45 -30.44 23.89
C ASP A 296 -1.56 -29.58 24.53
N LEU A 297 -2.54 -30.24 25.14
CA LEU A 297 -3.73 -29.60 25.74
C LEU A 297 -3.39 -28.75 26.96
N GLU A 298 -2.25 -28.99 27.63
CA GLU A 298 -1.82 -28.17 28.77
C GLU A 298 -1.21 -26.84 28.31
N LYS A 299 -0.40 -26.89 27.23
CA LYS A 299 0.24 -25.69 26.66
C LYS A 299 -0.60 -24.97 25.61
N GLY A 300 -1.69 -25.58 25.16
CA GLY A 300 -2.59 -25.02 24.14
C GLY A 300 -1.95 -24.89 22.75
N GLY A 301 -1.06 -25.82 22.37
CA GLY A 301 -0.32 -25.77 21.10
C GLY A 301 -0.02 -27.15 20.52
N MET A 302 0.53 -27.20 19.30
CA MET A 302 0.88 -28.48 18.67
C MET A 302 1.93 -29.25 19.47
N SER A 303 1.78 -30.57 19.51
CA SER A 303 2.72 -31.48 20.16
C SER A 303 3.98 -31.65 19.30
N PRO A 304 5.20 -31.35 19.81
CA PRO A 304 6.44 -31.56 19.06
C PRO A 304 6.66 -33.01 18.61
N LYS A 305 5.99 -33.98 19.25
CA LYS A 305 6.12 -35.41 18.95
C LYS A 305 5.59 -35.80 17.58
N VAL A 306 4.64 -35.04 17.03
CA VAL A 306 3.99 -35.34 15.74
C VAL A 306 4.47 -34.45 14.60
N VAL A 307 5.19 -33.36 14.90
CA VAL A 307 5.65 -32.40 13.89
C VAL A 307 6.53 -33.10 12.86
N GLY A 308 6.13 -33.00 11.59
CA GLY A 308 6.83 -33.64 10.47
C GLY A 308 6.87 -35.16 10.50
N GLN A 309 6.03 -35.81 11.32
CA GLN A 309 5.93 -37.27 11.33
C GLN A 309 4.94 -37.78 10.27
N PRO A 310 5.19 -38.94 9.66
CA PRO A 310 4.26 -39.54 8.71
C PRO A 310 2.98 -40.03 9.42
N PRO A 311 1.85 -40.21 8.69
CA PRO A 311 0.58 -40.66 9.26
C PRO A 311 0.69 -41.95 10.08
N GLN A 312 1.53 -42.89 9.65
CA GLN A 312 1.74 -44.19 10.28
C GLN A 312 2.31 -44.02 11.69
N ARG A 313 3.30 -43.12 11.85
CA ARG A 313 3.91 -42.83 13.16
C ARG A 313 2.92 -42.13 14.08
N ILE A 314 2.10 -41.23 13.54
CA ILE A 314 1.04 -40.55 14.32
C ILE A 314 0.00 -41.56 14.79
N ALA A 315 -0.41 -42.49 13.92
CA ALA A 315 -1.36 -43.55 14.25
C ALA A 315 -0.81 -44.50 15.33
N GLU A 316 0.46 -44.88 15.23
CA GLU A 316 1.16 -45.68 16.25
C GLU A 316 1.15 -44.98 17.61
N LEU A 317 1.50 -43.69 17.66
CA LEU A 317 1.49 -42.88 18.89
C LEU A 317 0.07 -42.77 19.47
N ALA A 318 -0.95 -42.65 18.62
CA ALA A 318 -2.36 -42.58 19.01
C ALA A 318 -2.96 -43.95 19.40
N GLY A 319 -2.26 -45.06 19.14
CA GLY A 319 -2.78 -46.41 19.34
C GLY A 319 -4.00 -46.71 18.46
N ILE A 320 -3.92 -46.34 17.18
CA ILE A 320 -4.90 -46.68 16.13
C ILE A 320 -4.20 -47.42 14.98
N THR A 321 -4.98 -48.14 14.16
CA THR A 321 -4.46 -48.85 12.99
C THR A 321 -5.03 -48.20 11.74
N ILE A 322 -4.15 -47.89 10.78
CA ILE A 322 -4.50 -47.29 9.49
C ILE A 322 -3.84 -48.11 8.37
N PRO A 323 -4.34 -48.05 7.12
CA PRO A 323 -3.67 -48.66 5.97
C PRO A 323 -2.25 -48.10 5.73
N ASP A 324 -1.33 -48.92 5.25
CA ASP A 324 0.08 -48.56 5.06
C ASP A 324 0.27 -47.45 4.04
N GLU A 325 -0.58 -47.39 3.01
CA GLU A 325 -0.58 -46.38 1.95
C GLU A 325 -1.19 -45.03 2.36
N THR A 326 -1.59 -44.88 3.64
CA THR A 326 -2.20 -43.64 4.12
C THR A 326 -1.26 -42.45 3.97
N ARG A 327 -1.74 -41.42 3.27
CA ARG A 327 -1.01 -40.17 3.01
C ARG A 327 -1.36 -39.05 3.99
N ALA A 328 -2.60 -39.00 4.46
CA ALA A 328 -3.05 -38.00 5.43
C ALA A 328 -4.22 -38.52 6.28
N LEU A 329 -4.33 -38.04 7.51
CA LEU A 329 -5.46 -38.30 8.40
C LEU A 329 -6.46 -37.15 8.33
N ILE A 330 -7.75 -37.44 8.18
CA ILE A 330 -8.80 -36.42 8.09
C ILE A 330 -9.78 -36.57 9.25
N ALA A 331 -9.95 -35.51 10.04
CA ALA A 331 -10.87 -35.44 11.17
C ALA A 331 -12.10 -34.58 10.82
N ARG A 332 -13.31 -35.15 10.90
CA ARG A 332 -14.55 -34.37 10.75
C ARG A 332 -14.82 -33.59 12.04
N LEU A 333 -14.75 -32.26 11.96
CA LEU A 333 -14.87 -31.37 13.11
C LEU A 333 -16.21 -30.63 13.10
N LYS A 334 -16.71 -30.29 14.29
CA LYS A 334 -18.01 -29.59 14.46
C LYS A 334 -17.86 -28.09 14.75
N GLY A 335 -16.63 -27.60 14.91
CA GLY A 335 -16.35 -26.19 15.15
C GLY A 335 -14.86 -25.91 15.31
N VAL A 336 -14.56 -24.73 15.83
CA VAL A 336 -13.21 -24.21 16.07
C VAL A 336 -13.07 -23.87 17.55
N GLY A 337 -11.87 -24.05 18.12
CA GLY A 337 -11.58 -23.69 19.50
C GLY A 337 -10.94 -24.83 20.29
N ASP A 338 -10.73 -24.61 21.59
CA ASP A 338 -10.06 -25.55 22.48
C ASP A 338 -10.83 -26.87 22.65
N GLN A 339 -12.16 -26.83 22.49
CA GLN A 339 -13.04 -28.00 22.47
C GLN A 339 -12.91 -28.83 21.19
N TYR A 340 -12.22 -28.31 20.16
CA TYR A 340 -11.89 -29.01 18.91
C TYR A 340 -10.38 -28.89 18.64
N PRO A 341 -9.50 -29.60 19.37
CA PRO A 341 -8.06 -29.38 19.32
C PRO A 341 -7.44 -29.46 17.91
N LEU A 342 -7.92 -30.36 17.05
CA LEU A 342 -7.44 -30.48 15.66
C LEU A 342 -7.83 -29.30 14.75
N SER A 343 -8.60 -28.32 15.24
CA SER A 343 -8.83 -27.05 14.55
C SER A 343 -7.65 -26.08 14.59
N ARG A 344 -6.59 -26.38 15.38
CA ARG A 344 -5.33 -25.61 15.43
C ARG A 344 -4.38 -25.94 14.27
N GLU A 345 -3.29 -25.20 14.18
CA GLU A 345 -2.11 -25.59 13.40
C GLU A 345 -1.50 -26.89 13.97
N LYS A 346 -1.15 -27.83 13.07
CA LYS A 346 -0.70 -29.18 13.43
C LYS A 346 0.70 -29.54 12.91
N LEU A 347 1.21 -28.84 11.89
CA LEU A 347 2.49 -29.09 11.19
C LEU A 347 2.83 -30.58 10.93
N CYS A 348 1.79 -31.35 10.62
CA CYS A 348 1.86 -32.77 10.31
C CYS A 348 0.71 -33.11 9.34
N PRO A 349 0.70 -34.29 8.69
CA PRO A 349 -0.31 -34.68 7.69
C PRO A 349 -1.66 -35.07 8.32
N ILE A 350 -2.25 -34.14 9.08
CA ILE A 350 -3.59 -34.19 9.64
C ILE A 350 -4.37 -32.97 9.13
N LEU A 351 -5.61 -33.19 8.66
CA LEU A 351 -6.53 -32.14 8.21
C LEU A 351 -7.83 -32.16 9.03
N GLY A 352 -8.30 -30.99 9.44
CA GLY A 352 -9.71 -30.82 9.81
C GLY A 352 -10.59 -30.83 8.57
N PHE A 353 -11.81 -31.34 8.67
CA PHE A 353 -12.78 -31.37 7.58
C PHE A 353 -14.13 -30.86 8.06
N TYR A 354 -14.66 -29.88 7.33
CA TYR A 354 -15.90 -29.19 7.63
C TYR A 354 -16.80 -29.21 6.41
N VAL A 355 -18.11 -29.28 6.66
CA VAL A 355 -19.14 -29.17 5.64
C VAL A 355 -19.88 -27.87 5.87
N VAL A 356 -19.97 -27.04 4.83
CA VAL A 356 -20.61 -25.72 4.87
C VAL A 356 -21.74 -25.66 3.85
N ARG A 357 -22.73 -24.81 4.10
CA ARG A 357 -23.93 -24.68 3.25
C ARG A 357 -23.71 -23.73 2.08
N ASN A 358 -22.88 -22.71 2.28
CA ASN A 358 -22.63 -21.64 1.33
C ASN A 358 -21.32 -20.89 1.66
N LEU A 359 -20.96 -19.94 0.77
CA LEU A 359 -19.79 -19.09 0.91
C LEU A 359 -19.76 -18.28 2.22
N GLU A 360 -20.89 -17.73 2.66
CA GLU A 360 -20.97 -16.95 3.90
C GLU A 360 -20.53 -17.80 5.12
N GLU A 361 -21.06 -19.02 5.25
CA GLU A 361 -20.67 -19.94 6.32
C GLU A 361 -19.20 -20.37 6.18
N ALA A 362 -18.72 -20.56 4.95
CA ALA A 362 -17.33 -20.87 4.68
C ALA A 362 -16.39 -19.75 5.16
N VAL A 363 -16.69 -18.49 4.81
CA VAL A 363 -15.90 -17.31 5.18
C VAL A 363 -15.90 -17.10 6.68
N ASN A 364 -17.05 -17.23 7.35
CA ASN A 364 -17.14 -17.12 8.80
C ASN A 364 -16.28 -18.19 9.50
N LEU A 365 -16.37 -19.44 9.07
CA LEU A 365 -15.59 -20.52 9.67
C LEU A 365 -14.09 -20.42 9.35
N CYS A 366 -13.72 -19.97 8.15
CA CYS A 366 -12.33 -19.63 7.81
C CYS A 366 -11.82 -18.51 8.72
N THR A 367 -12.63 -17.49 8.97
CA THR A 367 -12.29 -16.38 9.86
C THR A 367 -12.03 -16.88 11.28
N ASP A 368 -12.89 -17.76 11.80
CA ASP A 368 -12.70 -18.37 13.13
C ASP A 368 -11.39 -19.17 13.21
N LEU A 369 -11.10 -20.01 12.22
CA LEU A 369 -9.84 -20.77 12.13
C LEU A 369 -8.62 -19.86 12.14
N MET A 370 -8.67 -18.76 11.38
CA MET A 370 -7.56 -17.80 11.33
C MET A 370 -7.38 -17.04 12.65
N HIS A 371 -8.47 -16.63 13.32
CA HIS A 371 -8.38 -16.06 14.66
C HIS A 371 -7.83 -17.07 15.67
N PHE A 372 -8.04 -18.37 15.43
CA PHE A 372 -7.51 -19.46 16.22
C PHE A 372 -6.11 -19.92 15.78
N GLY A 373 -5.25 -19.00 15.34
CA GLY A 373 -3.81 -19.23 15.15
C GLY A 373 -3.31 -19.21 13.69
N GLY A 374 -3.92 -18.42 12.81
CA GLY A 374 -3.49 -18.25 11.41
C GLY A 374 -3.61 -16.83 10.85
N LEU A 375 -3.92 -15.84 11.69
CA LEU A 375 -4.25 -14.48 11.25
C LEU A 375 -3.10 -13.85 10.44
N GLY A 376 -3.42 -13.38 9.24
CA GLY A 376 -2.50 -12.70 8.33
C GLY A 376 -1.56 -13.61 7.52
N HIS A 377 -1.56 -14.93 7.76
CA HIS A 377 -0.64 -15.85 7.10
C HIS A 377 -1.11 -16.24 5.68
N THR A 378 -1.96 -17.26 5.58
CA THR A 378 -2.42 -17.84 4.31
C THR A 378 -3.83 -18.39 4.43
N ALA A 379 -4.63 -18.26 3.37
CA ALA A 379 -5.84 -19.03 3.13
C ALA A 379 -5.86 -19.52 1.68
N SER A 380 -6.64 -20.57 1.38
CA SER A 380 -6.79 -21.09 0.03
C SER A 380 -8.25 -21.29 -0.36
N VAL A 381 -8.54 -21.08 -1.64
CA VAL A 381 -9.87 -21.25 -2.22
C VAL A 381 -9.77 -22.00 -3.54
N PHE A 382 -10.62 -23.01 -3.69
CA PHE A 382 -10.81 -23.77 -4.91
C PHE A 382 -12.19 -23.43 -5.46
N SER A 383 -12.23 -22.72 -6.59
CA SER A 383 -13.45 -22.25 -7.24
C SER A 383 -13.16 -21.83 -8.68
N GLN A 384 -14.12 -22.05 -9.58
CA GLN A 384 -14.08 -21.51 -10.94
C GLN A 384 -14.90 -20.22 -11.09
N ASP A 385 -15.52 -19.73 -10.01
CA ASP A 385 -16.31 -18.49 -10.00
C ASP A 385 -15.47 -17.30 -9.47
N PRO A 386 -15.16 -16.31 -10.32
CA PRO A 386 -14.41 -15.12 -9.91
C PRO A 386 -15.06 -14.31 -8.78
N LYS A 387 -16.41 -14.29 -8.71
CA LYS A 387 -17.12 -13.54 -7.66
C LYS A 387 -16.90 -14.17 -6.29
N VAL A 388 -16.97 -15.50 -6.23
CA VAL A 388 -16.68 -16.28 -5.01
C VAL A 388 -15.25 -16.03 -4.56
N ILE A 389 -14.29 -16.05 -5.49
CA ILE A 389 -12.87 -15.78 -5.19
C ILE A 389 -12.71 -14.36 -4.64
N GLN A 390 -13.34 -13.36 -5.26
CA GLN A 390 -13.24 -11.96 -4.84
C GLN A 390 -13.85 -11.71 -3.46
N GLU A 391 -15.02 -12.29 -3.17
CA GLU A 391 -15.68 -12.16 -1.88
C GLU A 391 -14.92 -12.88 -0.76
N PHE A 392 -14.40 -14.08 -1.02
CA PHE A 392 -13.53 -14.81 -0.11
C PHE A 392 -12.26 -14.01 0.20
N ALA A 393 -11.59 -13.48 -0.82
CA ALA A 393 -10.36 -12.71 -0.68
C ALA A 393 -10.58 -11.34 -0.01
N GLY A 394 -11.72 -10.68 -0.28
CA GLY A 394 -12.04 -9.37 0.28
C GLY A 394 -12.38 -9.39 1.78
N THR A 395 -12.70 -10.56 2.33
CA THR A 395 -13.14 -10.70 3.73
C THR A 395 -12.06 -11.26 4.65
N LEU A 396 -11.24 -12.21 4.16
CA LEU A 396 -10.26 -12.88 5.02
C LEU A 396 -8.99 -12.06 5.24
N ASN A 397 -8.54 -12.02 6.49
CA ASN A 397 -7.26 -11.41 6.86
C ASN A 397 -6.12 -12.42 6.65
N ALA A 398 -5.65 -12.54 5.40
CA ALA A 398 -4.47 -13.31 5.03
C ALA A 398 -3.61 -12.49 4.05
N GLY A 399 -2.28 -12.48 4.22
CA GLY A 399 -1.41 -11.82 3.24
C GLY A 399 -1.16 -12.66 1.98
N ARG A 400 -1.53 -13.95 1.98
CA ARG A 400 -1.58 -14.80 0.78
C ARG A 400 -2.93 -15.51 0.68
N ILE A 401 -3.67 -15.25 -0.40
CA ILE A 401 -4.85 -16.02 -0.80
C ILE A 401 -4.47 -16.87 -2.00
N ILE A 402 -4.45 -18.19 -1.84
CA ILE A 402 -4.04 -19.13 -2.88
C ILE A 402 -5.29 -19.64 -3.60
N VAL A 403 -5.37 -19.42 -4.91
CA VAL A 403 -6.52 -19.81 -5.72
C VAL A 403 -6.16 -21.02 -6.57
N ASN A 404 -6.94 -22.10 -6.47
CA ASN A 404 -6.79 -23.31 -7.30
C ASN A 404 -5.33 -23.83 -7.37
N SER A 405 -4.65 -23.92 -6.24
CA SER A 405 -3.24 -24.33 -6.17
C SER A 405 -2.89 -24.86 -4.78
N PRO A 406 -1.86 -25.71 -4.65
CA PRO A 406 -1.40 -26.23 -3.36
C PRO A 406 -0.88 -25.08 -2.48
N SER A 407 -1.40 -24.94 -1.25
CA SER A 407 -1.19 -23.71 -0.47
C SER A 407 0.26 -23.52 -0.03
N SER A 408 0.98 -24.60 0.31
CA SER A 408 2.39 -24.52 0.70
C SER A 408 3.26 -23.95 -0.41
N GLN A 409 3.20 -24.53 -1.60
CA GLN A 409 4.00 -24.13 -2.76
C GLN A 409 3.53 -22.79 -3.32
N GLY A 410 2.22 -22.52 -3.30
CA GLY A 410 1.67 -21.23 -3.68
C GLY A 410 2.14 -20.10 -2.74
N ALA A 411 2.07 -20.30 -1.43
CA ALA A 411 2.40 -19.23 -0.49
C ALA A 411 3.89 -18.92 -0.39
N ILE A 412 4.77 -19.92 -0.57
CA ILE A 412 6.21 -19.67 -0.61
C ILE A 412 6.63 -18.92 -1.88
N GLY A 413 5.87 -19.01 -2.98
CA GLY A 413 6.04 -18.19 -4.19
C GLY A 413 6.74 -18.87 -5.38
N ASP A 414 6.68 -18.23 -6.55
CA ASP A 414 7.30 -18.53 -7.85
C ASP A 414 7.06 -19.92 -8.49
N LEU A 415 6.51 -20.90 -7.75
CA LEU A 415 6.24 -22.25 -8.26
C LEU A 415 4.94 -22.31 -9.08
N TYR A 416 3.85 -21.75 -8.53
CA TYR A 416 2.51 -21.73 -9.13
C TYR A 416 1.97 -20.30 -9.30
N ASN A 417 2.77 -19.29 -8.95
CA ASN A 417 2.41 -17.87 -9.07
C ASN A 417 3.68 -17.03 -9.26
N ARG A 418 3.56 -15.70 -9.11
CA ARG A 418 4.66 -14.74 -9.28
C ARG A 418 4.95 -13.92 -8.01
N ILE A 419 4.51 -14.40 -6.85
CA ILE A 419 4.90 -13.80 -5.56
C ILE A 419 6.36 -14.18 -5.29
N HIS A 420 7.13 -13.28 -4.68
CA HIS A 420 8.53 -13.52 -4.37
C HIS A 420 8.75 -14.86 -3.63
N PRO A 421 9.71 -15.69 -4.06
CA PRO A 421 10.07 -16.93 -3.39
C PRO A 421 10.69 -16.65 -2.02
N SER A 422 10.07 -17.14 -0.95
CA SER A 422 10.50 -16.85 0.42
C SER A 422 10.20 -17.98 1.40
N LEU A 423 11.06 -18.07 2.41
CA LEU A 423 10.87 -18.91 3.60
C LEU A 423 10.69 -18.07 4.87
N THR A 424 10.38 -16.78 4.71
CA THR A 424 9.98 -15.87 5.78
C THR A 424 8.74 -15.12 5.32
N LEU A 425 7.58 -15.60 5.76
CA LEU A 425 6.26 -15.12 5.33
C LEU A 425 5.72 -14.19 6.41
N GLY A 426 5.71 -12.88 6.17
CA GLY A 426 5.23 -11.91 7.16
C GLY A 426 3.70 -11.95 7.27
N CYS A 427 3.15 -11.92 8.48
CA CYS A 427 1.70 -12.03 8.70
C CYS A 427 0.97 -10.69 8.90
N GLY A 428 1.60 -9.57 8.56
CA GLY A 428 1.03 -8.23 8.73
C GLY A 428 0.61 -7.88 10.16
N ALA A 429 -0.09 -6.76 10.31
CA ALA A 429 -0.51 -6.27 11.62
C ALA A 429 -1.42 -7.28 12.37
N GLY A 430 -2.23 -8.06 11.65
CA GLY A 430 -3.05 -9.14 12.22
C GLY A 430 -2.20 -10.19 12.94
N GLY A 431 -1.12 -10.65 12.32
CA GLY A 431 -0.15 -11.55 12.93
C GLY A 431 0.89 -10.86 13.82
N LYS A 432 0.69 -9.58 14.17
CA LYS A 432 1.66 -8.73 14.89
C LYS A 432 3.03 -8.66 14.19
N ASN A 433 3.01 -8.49 12.87
CA ASN A 433 4.20 -8.31 12.05
C ASN A 433 4.16 -6.99 11.25
N ILE A 434 5.33 -6.50 10.85
CA ILE A 434 5.45 -5.22 10.14
C ILE A 434 5.02 -5.28 8.67
N THR A 435 5.04 -6.46 8.05
CA THR A 435 4.69 -6.64 6.63
C THR A 435 3.86 -7.91 6.42
N THR A 436 3.01 -7.91 5.38
CA THR A 436 2.36 -9.09 4.80
C THR A 436 3.16 -9.70 3.66
N ASP A 437 4.38 -9.23 3.37
CA ASP A 437 5.09 -9.68 2.19
C ASP A 437 5.76 -11.05 2.39
N ASN A 438 6.05 -11.69 1.27
CA ASN A 438 7.12 -12.68 1.22
C ASN A 438 8.43 -11.91 1.29
N VAL A 439 9.17 -12.06 2.38
CA VAL A 439 10.39 -11.27 2.61
C VAL A 439 11.42 -11.60 1.52
N THR A 440 12.00 -10.55 0.94
CA THR A 440 13.02 -10.60 -0.13
C THR A 440 13.99 -9.43 0.02
N VAL A 441 14.89 -9.22 -0.94
CA VAL A 441 15.95 -8.20 -0.94
C VAL A 441 15.45 -6.76 -0.72
N SER A 442 14.25 -6.41 -1.19
CA SER A 442 13.65 -5.08 -0.99
C SER A 442 13.46 -4.71 0.49
N HIS A 443 13.39 -5.72 1.37
CA HIS A 443 13.21 -5.53 2.81
C HIS A 443 14.53 -5.34 3.55
N LEU A 444 15.65 -5.63 2.89
CA LEU A 444 16.99 -5.63 3.49
C LEU A 444 17.84 -4.46 3.01
N VAL A 445 17.20 -3.41 2.51
CA VAL A 445 17.85 -2.22 1.97
C VAL A 445 17.05 -0.98 2.31
N ASN A 446 17.73 0.08 2.71
CA ASN A 446 17.13 1.41 2.83
C ASN A 446 17.15 2.11 1.48
N ILE A 447 16.10 2.87 1.19
CA ILE A 447 16.03 3.71 -0.02
C ILE A 447 16.27 5.16 0.37
N LYS A 448 17.46 5.67 0.06
CA LYS A 448 17.80 7.08 0.19
C LYS A 448 17.32 7.85 -1.04
N ARG A 449 16.53 8.90 -0.83
CA ARG A 449 15.98 9.73 -1.92
C ARG A 449 16.70 11.07 -1.99
N VAL A 450 17.23 11.39 -3.16
CA VAL A 450 17.84 12.69 -3.48
C VAL A 450 16.88 13.44 -4.38
N THR A 451 16.45 14.62 -3.95
CA THR A 451 15.49 15.46 -4.68
C THR A 451 16.15 16.72 -5.22
N LYS A 452 15.78 17.11 -6.45
CA LYS A 452 16.15 18.39 -7.04
C LYS A 452 15.02 19.40 -6.82
N ARG A 453 15.36 20.69 -6.74
CA ARG A 453 14.34 21.76 -6.74
C ARG A 453 13.63 21.72 -8.09
N MET A 454 12.34 21.40 -8.05
CA MET A 454 11.44 21.50 -9.21
C MET A 454 10.56 22.74 -9.05
N VAL A 455 10.19 23.35 -10.17
CA VAL A 455 9.13 24.36 -10.21
C VAL A 455 7.87 23.69 -10.71
N ASP A 456 6.74 23.96 -10.07
CA ASP A 456 5.47 23.47 -10.57
C ASP A 456 5.20 24.05 -11.97
N MET A 457 4.58 23.27 -12.86
CA MET A 457 4.08 23.78 -14.13
C MET A 457 3.17 24.99 -13.86
N LYS A 458 3.33 26.10 -14.58
CA LYS A 458 2.44 27.27 -14.49
C LYS A 458 1.64 27.40 -15.78
N TRP A 459 0.45 27.99 -15.70
CA TRP A 459 -0.39 28.26 -16.87
C TRP A 459 -0.90 29.70 -16.81
N PHE A 460 -0.80 30.42 -17.92
CA PHE A 460 -1.37 31.77 -18.07
C PHE A 460 -2.77 31.65 -18.66
N ARG A 461 -3.81 31.94 -17.85
CA ARG A 461 -5.22 31.81 -18.24
C ARG A 461 -5.96 33.13 -18.07
N VAL A 462 -6.43 33.66 -19.20
CA VAL A 462 -7.23 34.89 -19.35
C VAL A 462 -8.52 34.54 -20.12
N PRO A 463 -9.52 35.44 -20.21
CA PRO A 463 -10.68 35.21 -21.04
C PRO A 463 -10.28 34.79 -22.46
N PRO A 464 -10.95 33.78 -23.05
CA PRO A 464 -10.61 33.32 -24.39
C PRO A 464 -10.87 34.38 -25.47
N ARG A 465 -11.71 35.39 -25.17
CA ARG A 465 -12.03 36.51 -26.06
C ARG A 465 -11.90 37.82 -25.29
N ILE A 466 -11.01 38.70 -25.74
CA ILE A 466 -10.80 40.04 -25.19
C ILE A 466 -10.93 41.04 -26.35
N TYR A 467 -11.95 41.89 -26.29
CA TYR A 467 -12.18 42.97 -27.25
C TYR A 467 -11.73 44.29 -26.63
N PHE A 468 -10.99 45.12 -27.35
CA PHE A 468 -10.46 46.39 -26.86
C PHE A 468 -10.40 47.42 -27.99
N GLU A 469 -10.30 48.71 -27.64
CA GLU A 469 -10.38 49.94 -28.49
C GLU A 469 -11.76 50.64 -28.46
N PRO A 470 -11.81 51.96 -28.73
CA PRO A 470 -13.06 52.73 -28.76
C PRO A 470 -14.10 52.13 -29.70
N GLY A 471 -15.31 51.89 -29.18
CA GLY A 471 -16.43 51.33 -29.96
C GLY A 471 -16.48 49.80 -29.98
N SER A 472 -15.61 49.13 -29.22
CA SER A 472 -15.64 47.67 -29.04
C SER A 472 -16.97 47.17 -28.49
N LEU A 473 -17.59 47.93 -27.58
CA LEU A 473 -18.91 47.58 -27.05
C LEU A 473 -19.94 47.46 -28.17
N ASP A 474 -19.97 48.45 -29.05
CA ASP A 474 -20.97 48.57 -30.10
C ASP A 474 -20.80 47.51 -31.16
N THR A 475 -19.56 47.32 -31.57
CA THR A 475 -19.18 46.33 -32.57
C THR A 475 -19.56 44.93 -32.08
N PHE A 476 -19.21 44.60 -30.84
CA PHE A 476 -19.52 43.30 -30.25
C PHE A 476 -21.03 43.05 -30.17
N PHE A 477 -21.80 43.98 -29.59
CA PHE A 477 -23.24 43.78 -29.41
C PHE A 477 -24.05 43.96 -30.70
N THR A 478 -23.49 44.55 -31.76
CA THR A 478 -24.16 44.64 -33.07
C THR A 478 -23.90 43.39 -33.92
N HIS A 479 -22.67 42.85 -33.87
CA HIS A 479 -22.20 41.82 -34.80
C HIS A 479 -21.93 40.47 -34.13
N GLU A 480 -21.20 40.44 -33.01
CA GLU A 480 -20.65 39.22 -32.41
C GLU A 480 -21.60 38.52 -31.43
N ILE A 481 -22.49 39.25 -30.75
CA ILE A 481 -23.39 38.70 -29.72
C ILE A 481 -24.30 37.58 -30.26
N LYS A 482 -24.64 37.64 -31.54
CA LYS A 482 -25.52 36.66 -32.21
C LYS A 482 -24.86 35.28 -32.30
N ASP A 483 -23.54 35.24 -32.44
CA ASP A 483 -22.77 34.01 -32.56
C ASP A 483 -22.62 33.27 -31.22
N MET A 484 -22.99 33.92 -30.10
CA MET A 484 -23.01 33.29 -28.78
C MET A 484 -24.24 32.39 -28.54
N GLY A 485 -25.28 32.47 -29.39
CA GLY A 485 -26.46 31.60 -29.30
C GLY A 485 -27.34 31.79 -28.06
N VAL A 486 -27.20 32.93 -27.37
CA VAL A 486 -27.88 33.25 -26.11
C VAL A 486 -29.27 33.85 -26.35
N LYS A 487 -30.20 33.65 -25.40
CA LYS A 487 -31.60 34.09 -25.50
C LYS A 487 -32.04 34.97 -24.34
N ARG A 488 -31.37 34.88 -23.19
CA ARG A 488 -31.75 35.53 -21.93
C ARG A 488 -30.52 36.12 -21.26
N ALA A 489 -30.39 37.44 -21.32
CA ALA A 489 -29.29 38.15 -20.69
C ALA A 489 -29.71 38.81 -19.38
N MET A 490 -28.90 38.67 -18.34
CA MET A 490 -29.01 39.50 -17.15
C MET A 490 -27.82 40.43 -17.01
N ILE A 491 -28.13 41.73 -16.94
CA ILE A 491 -27.15 42.78 -16.66
C ILE A 491 -26.99 42.92 -15.14
N VAL A 492 -25.76 42.71 -14.65
CA VAL A 492 -25.38 42.94 -13.25
C VAL A 492 -24.58 44.23 -13.18
N CYS A 493 -25.10 45.22 -12.45
CA CYS A 493 -24.51 46.54 -12.35
C CYS A 493 -24.81 47.20 -10.98
N SER A 494 -24.28 48.41 -10.77
CA SER A 494 -24.62 49.22 -9.61
C SER A 494 -25.85 50.10 -9.87
N GLY A 495 -26.54 50.53 -8.82
CA GLY A 495 -27.72 51.39 -8.96
C GLY A 495 -27.42 52.77 -9.56
N SER A 496 -26.17 53.24 -9.46
CA SER A 496 -25.73 54.45 -10.15
C SER A 496 -25.64 54.27 -11.65
N ALA A 497 -25.22 53.08 -12.15
CA ALA A 497 -25.13 52.79 -13.58
C ALA A 497 -26.50 52.88 -14.26
N VAL A 498 -27.56 52.41 -13.59
CA VAL A 498 -28.94 52.53 -14.10
C VAL A 498 -29.41 53.99 -14.10
N ARG A 499 -29.20 54.73 -12.98
CA ARG A 499 -29.60 56.14 -12.88
C ARG A 499 -28.91 57.06 -13.89
N LEU A 500 -27.67 56.73 -14.27
CA LEU A 500 -26.88 57.45 -15.25
C LEU A 500 -27.11 56.97 -16.69
N GLY A 501 -28.03 56.02 -16.90
CA GLY A 501 -28.40 55.52 -18.23
C GLY A 501 -27.35 54.62 -18.90
N SER A 502 -26.35 54.13 -18.16
CA SER A 502 -25.25 53.31 -18.69
C SER A 502 -25.72 51.93 -19.18
N THR A 503 -26.86 51.43 -18.70
CA THR A 503 -27.47 50.17 -19.15
C THR A 503 -28.33 50.32 -20.41
N ALA A 504 -28.89 51.51 -20.66
CA ALA A 504 -29.89 51.73 -21.72
C ALA A 504 -29.36 51.36 -23.11
N ARG A 505 -28.06 51.57 -23.34
CA ARG A 505 -27.39 51.20 -24.58
C ARG A 505 -27.33 49.69 -24.78
N LEU A 506 -26.97 48.93 -23.73
CA LEU A 506 -26.95 47.47 -23.74
C LEU A 506 -28.35 46.90 -23.90
N GLU A 507 -29.33 47.44 -23.16
CA GLU A 507 -30.73 47.03 -23.26
C GLU A 507 -31.25 47.16 -24.70
N LYS A 508 -30.92 48.26 -25.38
CA LYS A 508 -31.25 48.45 -26.80
C LYS A 508 -30.59 47.39 -27.68
N TYR A 509 -29.29 47.15 -27.54
CA TYR A 509 -28.60 46.16 -28.37
C TYR A 509 -29.14 44.74 -28.15
N LEU A 510 -29.41 44.37 -26.89
CA LEU A 510 -29.98 43.07 -26.55
C LEU A 510 -31.40 42.92 -27.11
N HIS A 511 -32.22 43.98 -27.01
CA HIS A 511 -33.53 44.01 -27.63
C HIS A 511 -33.47 43.86 -29.16
N ASP A 512 -32.58 44.60 -29.83
CA ASP A 512 -32.38 44.53 -31.28
C ASP A 512 -31.83 43.17 -31.73
N ALA A 513 -31.12 42.45 -30.83
CA ALA A 513 -30.68 41.08 -31.03
C ALA A 513 -31.75 40.02 -30.66
N GLY A 514 -32.92 40.42 -30.15
CA GLY A 514 -33.99 39.51 -29.75
C GLY A 514 -33.76 38.78 -28.42
N ILE A 515 -32.89 39.31 -27.55
CA ILE A 515 -32.50 38.71 -26.27
C ILE A 515 -33.36 39.29 -25.15
N ALA A 516 -34.06 38.42 -24.41
CA ALA A 516 -34.82 38.84 -23.23
C ALA A 516 -33.86 39.36 -22.16
N THR A 517 -34.10 40.56 -21.65
CA THR A 517 -33.17 41.26 -20.75
C THR A 517 -33.74 41.41 -19.34
N GLY A 518 -32.97 41.02 -18.33
CA GLY A 518 -33.19 41.31 -16.92
C GLY A 518 -32.07 42.19 -16.36
N ILE A 519 -32.33 42.95 -15.29
CA ILE A 519 -31.34 43.82 -14.66
C ILE A 519 -31.31 43.55 -13.16
N PHE A 520 -30.13 43.30 -12.63
CA PHE A 520 -29.82 43.31 -11.21
C PHE A 520 -28.90 44.51 -10.92
N SER A 521 -29.43 45.53 -10.27
CA SER A 521 -28.73 46.81 -10.03
C SER A 521 -28.36 47.06 -8.57
N ASP A 522 -28.57 46.09 -7.68
CA ASP A 522 -28.38 46.26 -6.24
C ASP A 522 -26.93 46.01 -5.78
N VAL A 523 -25.95 46.05 -6.71
CA VAL A 523 -24.54 45.89 -6.36
C VAL A 523 -24.00 47.19 -5.75
N GLN A 524 -23.56 47.08 -4.49
CA GLN A 524 -22.89 48.14 -3.76
C GLN A 524 -21.36 48.03 -3.90
N ALA A 525 -20.64 49.07 -3.50
CA ALA A 525 -19.19 48.96 -3.31
C ALA A 525 -18.90 47.87 -2.26
N ASP A 526 -17.85 47.08 -2.48
CA ASP A 526 -17.47 45.95 -1.61
C ASP A 526 -18.61 44.92 -1.41
N PRO A 527 -19.03 44.22 -2.47
CA PRO A 527 -20.25 43.41 -2.47
C PRO A 527 -20.23 42.34 -1.38
N THR A 528 -21.34 42.22 -0.65
CA THR A 528 -21.44 41.26 0.46
C THR A 528 -21.94 39.89 0.00
N VAL A 529 -21.74 38.86 0.82
CA VAL A 529 -22.32 37.52 0.60
C VAL A 529 -23.84 37.61 0.38
N GLU A 530 -24.55 38.44 1.14
CA GLU A 530 -26.00 38.63 0.98
C GLU A 530 -26.38 39.24 -0.37
N THR A 531 -25.55 40.16 -0.89
CA THR A 531 -25.76 40.76 -2.21
C THR A 531 -25.61 39.71 -3.31
N VAL A 532 -24.58 38.87 -3.20
CA VAL A 532 -24.33 37.75 -4.10
C VAL A 532 -25.49 36.75 -4.06
N THR A 533 -25.97 36.36 -2.87
CA THR A 533 -27.10 35.43 -2.72
C THR A 533 -28.37 35.98 -3.39
N LYS A 534 -28.70 37.25 -3.17
CA LYS A 534 -29.87 37.89 -3.82
C LYS A 534 -29.76 37.91 -5.34
N GLY A 535 -28.57 38.20 -5.87
CA GLY A 535 -28.32 38.17 -7.31
C GLY A 535 -28.45 36.77 -7.90
N ALA A 536 -27.91 35.76 -7.23
CA ALA A 536 -28.04 34.36 -7.63
C ALA A 536 -29.51 33.89 -7.60
N GLU A 537 -30.31 34.33 -6.62
CA GLU A 537 -31.76 34.06 -6.59
C GLU A 537 -32.51 34.75 -7.72
N ALA A 538 -32.13 35.98 -8.08
CA ALA A 538 -32.67 36.67 -9.25
C ALA A 538 -32.32 35.92 -10.55
N MET A 539 -31.08 35.41 -10.66
CA MET A 539 -30.64 34.54 -11.76
C MET A 539 -31.45 33.26 -11.81
N LYS A 540 -31.72 32.64 -10.66
CA LYS A 540 -32.55 31.44 -10.61
C LYS A 540 -33.99 31.67 -11.08
N LYS A 541 -34.56 32.84 -10.80
CA LYS A 541 -35.92 33.20 -11.25
C LYS A 541 -35.97 33.59 -12.73
N PHE A 542 -34.95 34.27 -13.22
CA PHE A 542 -34.88 34.75 -14.59
C PHE A 542 -34.27 33.72 -15.55
N GLU A 543 -33.51 32.74 -15.07
CA GLU A 543 -32.82 31.72 -15.88
C GLU A 543 -32.03 32.33 -17.07
N PRO A 544 -31.06 33.23 -16.82
CA PRO A 544 -30.23 33.77 -17.89
C PRO A 544 -29.28 32.69 -18.44
N ASP A 545 -29.09 32.69 -19.75
CA ASP A 545 -27.99 31.98 -20.42
C ASP A 545 -26.79 32.90 -20.74
N LEU A 546 -26.94 34.20 -20.45
CA LEU A 546 -25.88 35.21 -20.46
C LEU A 546 -25.94 36.12 -19.24
N ILE A 547 -24.80 36.30 -18.58
CA ILE A 547 -24.60 37.31 -17.53
C ILE A 547 -23.66 38.38 -18.09
N ILE A 548 -24.08 39.64 -17.99
CA ILE A 548 -23.30 40.80 -18.43
C ILE A 548 -22.97 41.63 -17.19
N ALA A 549 -21.71 41.58 -16.77
CA ALA A 549 -21.22 42.41 -15.68
C ALA A 549 -20.78 43.77 -16.22
N LEU A 550 -21.50 44.84 -15.87
CA LEU A 550 -21.19 46.21 -16.29
C LEU A 550 -20.86 47.06 -15.07
N GLY A 551 -19.64 47.57 -15.01
CA GLY A 551 -19.22 48.50 -13.96
C GLY A 551 -17.73 48.39 -13.62
N GLY A 552 -17.34 48.88 -12.44
CA GLY A 552 -15.99 48.62 -11.91
C GLY A 552 -15.84 47.23 -11.29
N GLY A 553 -14.78 47.01 -10.52
CA GLY A 553 -14.50 45.71 -9.88
C GLY A 553 -15.63 45.16 -9.03
N SER A 554 -16.34 45.99 -8.26
CA SER A 554 -17.44 45.53 -7.40
C SER A 554 -18.61 44.87 -8.18
N PRO A 555 -19.19 45.49 -9.23
CA PRO A 555 -20.14 44.81 -10.13
C PRO A 555 -19.62 43.53 -10.77
N ILE A 556 -18.35 43.49 -11.20
CA ILE A 556 -17.77 42.34 -11.89
C ILE A 556 -17.54 41.17 -10.92
N ASP A 557 -16.98 41.42 -9.75
CA ASP A 557 -16.75 40.42 -8.71
C ASP A 557 -18.09 39.87 -8.20
N ALA A 558 -19.07 40.75 -7.95
CA ALA A 558 -20.42 40.33 -7.58
C ALA A 558 -21.03 39.41 -8.65
N ALA A 559 -20.91 39.76 -9.93
CA ALA A 559 -21.43 38.95 -11.03
C ALA A 559 -20.75 37.57 -11.12
N LYS A 560 -19.43 37.48 -10.92
CA LYS A 560 -18.71 36.20 -10.89
C LYS A 560 -19.16 35.30 -9.75
N ALA A 561 -19.30 35.87 -8.54
CA ALA A 561 -19.79 35.12 -7.40
C ALA A 561 -21.26 34.70 -7.58
N MET A 562 -22.12 35.59 -8.10
CA MET A 562 -23.51 35.27 -8.42
C MET A 562 -23.61 34.16 -9.45
N TRP A 563 -22.76 34.20 -10.48
CA TRP A 563 -22.67 33.17 -11.51
C TRP A 563 -22.33 31.80 -10.92
N LEU A 564 -21.31 31.75 -10.04
CA LEU A 564 -20.93 30.53 -9.32
C LEU A 564 -22.10 29.94 -8.53
N PHE A 565 -22.77 30.73 -7.68
CA PHE A 565 -23.88 30.25 -6.87
C PHE A 565 -25.19 30.01 -7.67
N TYR A 566 -25.31 30.60 -8.86
CA TYR A 566 -26.41 30.31 -9.78
C TYR A 566 -26.23 28.94 -10.47
N GLU A 567 -25.01 28.64 -10.92
CA GLU A 567 -24.71 27.33 -11.52
C GLU A 567 -24.71 26.23 -10.46
N HIS A 568 -24.13 26.51 -9.29
CA HIS A 568 -23.92 25.56 -8.21
C HIS A 568 -24.45 26.07 -6.85
N PRO A 569 -25.78 26.10 -6.65
CA PRO A 569 -26.39 26.58 -5.41
C PRO A 569 -26.11 25.70 -4.19
N GLU A 570 -25.62 24.49 -4.38
CA GLU A 570 -25.25 23.55 -3.32
C GLU A 570 -23.95 23.90 -2.59
N ILE A 571 -23.14 24.80 -3.16
CA ILE A 571 -21.80 25.09 -2.65
C ILE A 571 -21.85 26.12 -1.51
N SER A 572 -21.01 25.90 -0.50
CA SER A 572 -20.89 26.79 0.64
C SER A 572 -19.82 27.87 0.43
N PHE A 573 -20.18 29.13 0.70
CA PHE A 573 -19.21 30.24 0.74
C PHE A 573 -18.10 30.00 1.78
N ASP A 574 -18.43 29.38 2.91
CA ASP A 574 -17.47 29.07 3.97
C ASP A 574 -16.37 28.09 3.52
N GLU A 575 -16.69 27.20 2.57
CA GLU A 575 -15.73 26.26 1.99
C GLU A 575 -14.83 26.95 0.94
N LEU A 576 -15.42 27.81 0.12
CA LEU A 576 -14.70 28.48 -0.98
C LEU A 576 -13.75 29.59 -0.49
N ARG A 577 -14.03 30.18 0.67
CA ARG A 577 -13.17 31.22 1.28
C ARG A 577 -11.90 30.69 1.95
N LEU A 578 -11.70 29.37 1.96
CA LEU A 578 -10.48 28.77 2.51
C LEU A 578 -9.24 29.28 1.76
N ARG A 579 -8.21 29.66 2.53
CA ARG A 579 -6.92 30.12 1.98
C ARG A 579 -6.18 28.95 1.33
N PHE A 580 -5.35 29.27 0.35
CA PHE A 580 -4.57 28.30 -0.41
C PHE A 580 -3.12 28.78 -0.58
N MET A 581 -2.19 27.83 -0.66
CA MET A 581 -0.81 28.11 -1.08
C MET A 581 -0.63 27.96 -2.59
N ASP A 582 -1.41 27.07 -3.23
CA ASP A 582 -1.48 26.87 -4.67
C ASP A 582 -2.95 26.71 -5.04
N ILE A 583 -3.42 27.52 -6.00
CA ILE A 583 -4.81 27.56 -6.46
C ILE A 583 -5.31 26.19 -6.98
N ARG A 584 -4.40 25.30 -7.36
CA ARG A 584 -4.70 23.96 -7.90
C ARG A 584 -4.69 22.85 -6.84
N LYS A 585 -4.05 23.08 -5.69
CA LYS A 585 -3.89 22.09 -4.62
C LYS A 585 -4.85 22.44 -3.46
N ARG A 586 -6.09 22.79 -3.81
CA ARG A 586 -7.13 23.14 -2.85
C ARG A 586 -7.77 21.90 -2.26
N VAL A 587 -8.15 21.99 -0.98
CA VAL A 587 -8.97 20.97 -0.31
C VAL A 587 -10.38 20.95 -0.90
N VAL A 588 -10.92 22.13 -1.24
CA VAL A 588 -12.23 22.29 -1.87
C VAL A 588 -12.02 22.81 -3.30
N PRO A 589 -12.28 21.98 -4.32
CA PRO A 589 -12.22 22.41 -5.72
C PRO A 589 -13.45 23.26 -6.07
N PHE A 590 -13.26 24.27 -6.93
CA PHE A 590 -14.40 24.95 -7.55
C PHE A 590 -14.98 24.06 -8.65
N PRO A 591 -16.30 24.07 -8.85
CA PRO A 591 -16.93 23.32 -9.93
C PRO A 591 -16.64 23.99 -11.28
N ALA A 592 -16.82 23.25 -12.36
CA ALA A 592 -16.76 23.81 -13.70
C ALA A 592 -17.97 24.71 -13.97
N LEU A 593 -17.72 25.97 -14.32
CA LEU A 593 -18.75 26.95 -14.70
C LEU A 593 -18.93 27.04 -16.22
N GLY A 594 -20.06 27.61 -16.66
CA GLY A 594 -20.38 27.86 -18.06
C GLY A 594 -21.41 26.89 -18.63
N GLN A 595 -22.04 26.08 -17.78
CA GLN A 595 -23.05 25.11 -18.19
C GLN A 595 -24.43 25.74 -18.32
N LYS A 596 -24.76 26.70 -17.44
CA LYS A 596 -26.06 27.40 -17.47
C LYS A 596 -25.95 28.77 -18.12
N ALA A 597 -24.88 29.51 -17.84
CA ALA A 597 -24.71 30.86 -18.36
C ALA A 597 -23.26 31.16 -18.77
N GLN A 598 -23.11 31.98 -19.80
CA GLN A 598 -21.83 32.62 -20.13
C GLN A 598 -21.69 33.95 -19.40
N LEU A 599 -20.45 34.39 -19.15
CA LEU A 599 -20.15 35.66 -18.47
C LEU A 599 -19.37 36.60 -19.39
N ILE A 600 -19.91 37.80 -19.61
CA ILE A 600 -19.23 38.93 -20.25
C ILE A 600 -18.91 39.96 -19.17
N ALA A 601 -17.65 40.39 -19.08
CA ALA A 601 -17.22 41.46 -18.19
C ALA A 601 -16.88 42.73 -18.98
N ILE A 602 -17.47 43.86 -18.58
CA ILE A 602 -17.36 45.15 -19.25
C ILE A 602 -16.95 46.20 -18.20
N PRO A 603 -15.65 46.49 -18.04
CA PRO A 603 -15.19 47.48 -17.08
C PRO A 603 -15.61 48.89 -17.49
N THR A 604 -16.08 49.67 -16.52
CA THR A 604 -16.30 51.12 -16.67
C THR A 604 -15.29 51.97 -15.89
N THR A 605 -14.24 51.33 -15.36
CA THR A 605 -13.15 51.96 -14.60
C THR A 605 -11.82 51.30 -14.98
N SER A 606 -10.74 52.07 -15.07
CA SER A 606 -9.47 51.61 -15.66
C SER A 606 -8.48 50.96 -14.69
N GLY A 607 -8.92 50.28 -13.62
CA GLY A 607 -8.03 49.88 -12.50
C GLY A 607 -8.02 48.41 -12.09
N THR A 608 -9.17 47.72 -12.17
CA THR A 608 -9.40 46.54 -11.32
C THR A 608 -8.90 45.22 -11.88
N GLY A 609 -8.80 45.07 -13.20
CA GLY A 609 -8.44 43.81 -13.85
C GLY A 609 -9.42 42.65 -13.62
N SER A 610 -10.51 42.83 -12.86
CA SER A 610 -11.55 41.84 -12.60
C SER A 610 -12.14 41.27 -13.90
N GLU A 611 -12.16 42.02 -15.00
CA GLU A 611 -12.65 41.55 -16.30
C GLU A 611 -11.78 40.48 -16.96
N VAL A 612 -10.48 40.42 -16.63
CA VAL A 612 -9.52 39.47 -17.24
C VAL A 612 -8.94 38.46 -16.25
N THR A 613 -9.19 38.61 -14.95
CA THR A 613 -8.68 37.68 -13.94
C THR A 613 -9.73 36.67 -13.48
N ALA A 614 -9.29 35.66 -12.73
CA ALA A 614 -10.13 34.64 -12.13
C ALA A 614 -10.53 34.95 -10.66
N PHE A 615 -10.27 36.18 -10.20
CA PHE A 615 -10.54 36.61 -8.84
C PHE A 615 -11.91 37.27 -8.71
N SER A 616 -12.51 37.12 -7.53
CA SER A 616 -13.74 37.78 -7.12
C SER A 616 -13.68 38.06 -5.63
N VAL A 617 -13.73 39.31 -5.21
CA VAL A 617 -13.69 39.69 -3.80
C VAL A 617 -15.11 39.84 -3.26
N VAL A 618 -15.44 39.09 -2.20
CA VAL A 618 -16.74 39.15 -1.53
C VAL A 618 -16.54 39.43 -0.05
N THR A 619 -17.32 40.37 0.49
CA THR A 619 -17.26 40.77 1.89
C THR A 619 -18.23 39.96 2.74
N ASP A 620 -17.75 39.39 3.84
CA ASP A 620 -18.63 38.85 4.88
C ASP A 620 -19.10 40.00 5.78
N ALA A 621 -20.37 40.37 5.68
CA ALA A 621 -20.95 41.47 6.43
C ALA A 621 -20.96 41.23 7.96
N LYS A 622 -20.91 39.97 8.41
CA LYS A 622 -20.90 39.64 9.84
C LYS A 622 -19.54 39.91 10.49
N THR A 623 -18.46 39.67 9.75
CA THR A 623 -17.09 39.81 10.24
C THR A 623 -16.37 41.05 9.70
N GLY A 624 -16.93 41.71 8.68
CA GLY A 624 -16.29 42.81 7.94
C GLY A 624 -15.08 42.36 7.10
N THR A 625 -14.84 41.05 6.98
CA THR A 625 -13.65 40.52 6.30
C THR A 625 -13.92 40.36 4.80
N LYS A 626 -12.98 40.83 3.97
CA LYS A 626 -12.99 40.61 2.52
C LYS A 626 -12.32 39.29 2.18
N TYR A 627 -13.00 38.42 1.45
CA TYR A 627 -12.50 37.12 1.01
C TYR A 627 -12.33 37.09 -0.51
N PRO A 628 -11.11 36.85 -1.01
CA PRO A 628 -10.90 36.59 -2.43
C PRO A 628 -11.31 35.14 -2.76
N LEU A 629 -12.35 35.00 -3.56
CA LEU A 629 -12.64 33.77 -4.28
C LEU A 629 -11.74 33.74 -5.52
N ALA A 630 -10.95 32.69 -5.67
CA ALA A 630 -9.90 32.63 -6.67
C ALA A 630 -9.86 31.23 -7.28
N ASP A 631 -10.42 31.09 -8.46
CA ASP A 631 -10.33 29.86 -9.26
C ASP A 631 -10.51 30.18 -10.73
N TYR A 632 -9.71 29.53 -11.58
CA TYR A 632 -9.77 29.68 -13.03
C TYR A 632 -11.13 29.36 -13.66
N ALA A 633 -12.00 28.60 -12.97
CA ALA A 633 -13.40 28.42 -13.39
C ALA A 633 -14.18 29.75 -13.43
N MET A 634 -13.79 30.74 -12.62
CA MET A 634 -14.45 32.05 -12.52
C MET A 634 -13.93 33.08 -13.54
N THR A 635 -13.02 32.69 -14.45
CA THR A 635 -12.57 33.57 -15.54
C THR A 635 -13.73 33.84 -16.50
N PRO A 636 -14.02 35.11 -16.86
CA PRO A 636 -15.07 35.44 -17.82
C PRO A 636 -14.86 34.78 -19.19
N HIS A 637 -15.96 34.56 -19.91
CA HIS A 637 -15.92 34.04 -21.27
C HIS A 637 -15.51 35.12 -22.28
N VAL A 638 -15.88 36.38 -21.99
CA VAL A 638 -15.54 37.55 -22.80
C VAL A 638 -15.21 38.72 -21.88
N ALA A 639 -14.17 39.47 -22.22
CA ALA A 639 -13.91 40.80 -21.67
C ALA A 639 -14.04 41.85 -22.80
N ILE A 640 -14.71 42.96 -22.54
CA ILE A 640 -14.87 44.07 -23.51
C ILE A 640 -14.38 45.37 -22.88
N ILE A 641 -13.21 45.81 -23.30
CA ILE A 641 -12.49 46.97 -22.76
C ILE A 641 -12.67 48.15 -23.73
N ASP A 642 -13.78 48.88 -23.60
CA ASP A 642 -14.07 50.07 -24.42
C ASP A 642 -13.69 51.36 -23.66
N PRO A 643 -12.65 52.10 -24.09
CA PRO A 643 -12.22 53.34 -23.42
C PRO A 643 -13.32 54.41 -23.33
N ASN A 644 -14.32 54.40 -24.22
CA ASN A 644 -15.40 55.38 -24.17
C ASN A 644 -16.22 55.28 -22.86
N LEU A 645 -16.24 54.11 -22.23
CA LEU A 645 -16.96 53.88 -20.97
C LEU A 645 -16.24 54.50 -19.75
N THR A 646 -14.98 54.90 -19.90
CA THR A 646 -14.19 55.48 -18.80
C THR A 646 -14.07 57.01 -18.91
N MET A 647 -14.38 57.59 -20.07
CA MET A 647 -14.22 59.03 -20.33
C MET A 647 -15.11 59.95 -19.49
N THR A 648 -16.21 59.42 -18.96
CA THR A 648 -17.16 60.18 -18.11
C THR A 648 -16.98 59.91 -16.62
N VAL A 649 -15.95 59.15 -16.23
CA VAL A 649 -15.65 58.83 -14.84
C VAL A 649 -15.16 60.11 -14.13
N PRO A 650 -15.59 60.39 -12.88
CA PRO A 650 -15.11 61.54 -12.13
C PRO A 650 -13.57 61.58 -12.02
N ALA A 651 -12.99 62.78 -12.01
CA ALA A 651 -11.54 62.96 -11.96
C ALA A 651 -10.88 62.26 -10.76
N ALA A 652 -11.52 62.28 -9.60
CA ALA A 652 -11.02 61.59 -8.39
C ALA A 652 -10.96 60.06 -8.59
N VAL A 653 -12.04 59.44 -9.09
CA VAL A 653 -12.10 57.99 -9.36
C VAL A 653 -11.11 57.59 -10.46
N THR A 654 -10.88 58.45 -11.44
CA THR A 654 -9.87 58.25 -12.49
C THR A 654 -8.46 58.22 -11.89
N ALA A 655 -8.14 59.15 -10.98
CA ALA A 655 -6.86 59.18 -10.28
C ALA A 655 -6.67 57.94 -9.39
N ASP A 656 -7.69 57.56 -8.61
CA ASP A 656 -7.64 56.40 -7.72
C ASP A 656 -7.40 55.11 -8.51
N THR A 657 -8.16 54.90 -9.59
CA THR A 657 -8.04 53.69 -10.43
C THR A 657 -6.72 53.65 -11.21
N GLY A 658 -6.15 54.80 -11.60
CA GLY A 658 -4.82 54.86 -12.19
C GLY A 658 -3.70 54.45 -11.22
N MET A 659 -3.82 54.83 -9.94
CA MET A 659 -2.90 54.36 -8.89
C MET A 659 -3.07 52.86 -8.61
N ASP A 660 -4.30 52.35 -8.70
CA ASP A 660 -4.63 50.93 -8.53
C ASP A 660 -3.94 50.04 -9.60
N VAL A 661 -3.92 50.47 -10.86
CA VAL A 661 -3.17 49.78 -11.93
C VAL A 661 -1.69 49.62 -11.58
N LEU A 662 -1.06 50.70 -11.09
CA LEU A 662 0.35 50.66 -10.72
C LEU A 662 0.59 49.73 -9.54
N ALA A 663 -0.33 49.71 -8.56
CA ALA A 663 -0.27 48.77 -7.45
C ALA A 663 -0.29 47.32 -7.95
N HIS A 664 -1.26 46.96 -8.80
CA HIS A 664 -1.35 45.62 -9.37
C HIS A 664 -0.14 45.22 -10.22
N ALA A 665 0.42 46.16 -11.00
CA ALA A 665 1.63 45.90 -11.78
C ALA A 665 2.84 45.60 -10.89
N VAL A 666 3.00 46.36 -9.79
CA VAL A 666 4.07 46.12 -8.81
C VAL A 666 3.82 44.80 -8.07
N GLU A 667 2.58 44.51 -7.64
CA GLU A 667 2.21 43.26 -6.97
C GLU A 667 2.52 42.03 -7.83
N ALA A 668 2.20 42.08 -9.13
CA ALA A 668 2.53 41.01 -10.07
C ALA A 668 4.05 40.83 -10.18
N TYR A 669 4.81 41.93 -10.31
CA TYR A 669 6.27 41.91 -10.44
C TYR A 669 6.99 41.38 -9.19
N VAL A 670 6.51 41.74 -7.99
CA VAL A 670 7.09 41.29 -6.70
C VAL A 670 6.47 39.99 -6.19
N SER A 671 5.58 39.37 -6.96
CA SER A 671 4.86 38.17 -6.56
C SER A 671 5.80 37.00 -6.33
N VAL A 672 5.56 36.22 -5.27
CA VAL A 672 6.26 34.95 -5.03
C VAL A 672 5.95 33.88 -6.10
N VAL A 673 4.93 34.12 -6.94
CA VAL A 673 4.59 33.30 -8.10
C VAL A 673 4.95 33.96 -9.44
N ALA A 674 5.69 35.08 -9.46
CA ALA A 674 6.22 35.66 -10.68
C ALA A 674 7.12 34.67 -11.45
N SER A 675 7.29 34.89 -12.76
CA SER A 675 8.20 34.09 -13.58
C SER A 675 8.85 34.95 -14.65
N ASP A 676 9.95 34.49 -15.23
CA ASP A 676 10.63 35.24 -16.31
C ASP A 676 9.72 35.48 -17.55
N TYR A 677 8.57 34.78 -17.64
CA TYR A 677 7.59 34.90 -18.72
C TYR A 677 6.35 35.75 -18.38
N THR A 678 6.13 36.10 -17.11
CA THR A 678 4.92 36.76 -16.60
C THR A 678 5.27 37.78 -15.53
#